data_AF-A0A1R2CEG1-F1
#
_entry.id   AF-A0A1R2CEG1-F1
#
_cell.length_a   1.000
_cell.length_b   1.000
_cell.length_c   1.000
_cell.angle_alpha   90.00
_cell.angle_beta   90.00
_cell.angle_gamma   90.00
#
_symmetry.space_group_name_H-M   'P 1'
#
loop_
_entity.id
_entity.type
_entity.pdbx_description
1 polymer ?
#
loop_
_entity_poly.entity_id
_entity_poly.type
_entity_poly.pdbx_seq_one_letter_code
_entity_poly.pdbx_strand_id
1 'polypeptide(L)'
;MSLRAIVEIVVHLESFRNIDLFQQGLYYLQFEIFHTMSGKKFSASPYNIYSSDIPPKNSIRIPGQVIDIFYNSQAFYIKYCDEDVDLNEIAVFRTEVEVNNESEIPHLTIQCNLMYCDLGGRITGKMLKSVMENPPPFTKEASLEIQVLNYIEGVNQFVPMIFDDSHFCLMNSTIHVLLIDFRFRPTPMVSSIEENTQGPNKPSQELNIPMTLAEVFFPPGVDATAELIDQVHEKYIRLLTIVHNKNMRLIHEWEEYLKIGQANQTIKSIIPLENLSLDSTRDSIKLKSESFSSTLDNLDLTKIAEKILLEIQEIAGSMHYLLYNFIEILQKVPKHIAISLMYDYNTRLKDRWGESIFRKVCQVDNYNQLGEHNLASIHKSASRSLRTSEYYQNMEQIPISVVGYFPKPEFHPILFMDVYSINKDDEVDYDPSWVKFTYNRSKVTHLIVFVHGFQGNSFDVRLIRNQVALCRPDTILMCSHMNEGETEGNILQMGKRLSEEIVQYINEWCPKNSLEKISFIGHSLGGLIIRASLPYLSEYQEKFQFFITFSSPHLGYMYNTSKIVDAGLWIIKKWKKSECLKQLSMTDNTESKASFLYSLSLAKGIEWFKYIAFVGAHQDSYAPFESARIEVGPKASNDPKGRLYIEMASNILNRITASKLYRIDVNLKLKTKSIDSMIGRAAHIQMLDNNILVQMVLHCCAHFF
;
A
#
# COMPACT_ATOMS: atom_id res chain seq x y z
N MET A 1 -18.10 3.35 38.57
CA MET A 1 -18.34 2.21 37.66
C MET A 1 -18.50 2.78 36.26
N SER A 2 -18.14 2.04 35.22
CA SER A 2 -18.45 2.41 33.83
C SER A 2 -18.76 1.18 32.99
N LEU A 3 -19.54 1.39 31.93
CA LEU A 3 -19.82 0.37 30.93
C LEU A 3 -18.69 0.36 29.90
N ARG A 4 -18.05 -0.80 29.73
CA ARG A 4 -16.94 -0.97 28.79
C ARG A 4 -17.36 -1.84 27.62
N ALA A 5 -17.11 -1.36 26.42
CA ALA A 5 -17.17 -2.17 25.22
C ALA A 5 -16.09 -3.25 25.28
N ILE A 6 -16.48 -4.49 25.04
CA ILE A 6 -15.56 -5.61 24.87
C ILE A 6 -15.39 -5.83 23.38
N VAL A 7 -14.14 -5.76 22.92
CA VAL A 7 -13.79 -5.83 21.52
C VAL A 7 -12.84 -6.99 21.29
N GLU A 8 -13.17 -7.82 20.31
CA GLU A 8 -12.34 -8.92 19.82
C GLU A 8 -11.63 -8.49 18.55
N ILE A 9 -10.33 -8.76 18.48
CA ILE A 9 -9.50 -8.52 17.30
C ILE A 9 -8.94 -9.86 16.85
N VAL A 10 -9.31 -10.27 15.65
CA VAL A 10 -8.81 -11.47 14.97
C VAL A 10 -7.78 -11.03 13.93
N VAL A 11 -6.53 -11.44 14.13
CA VAL A 11 -5.42 -11.22 13.19
C VAL A 11 -5.12 -12.55 12.52
N HIS A 12 -5.41 -12.65 11.24
CA HIS A 12 -5.11 -13.83 10.43
C HIS A 12 -3.92 -13.55 9.50
N LEU A 13 -2.83 -14.30 9.70
CA LEU A 13 -1.61 -14.27 8.90
C LEU A 13 -1.69 -15.38 7.87
N GLU A 14 -1.91 -15.02 6.61
CA GLU A 14 -2.15 -15.99 5.55
C GLU A 14 -0.81 -16.47 4.96
N SER A 15 -0.05 -15.57 4.35
CA SER A 15 1.25 -15.88 3.72
C SER A 15 2.24 -14.75 3.87
N PHE A 16 3.51 -15.13 3.99
CA PHE A 16 4.65 -14.24 3.97
C PHE A 16 5.41 -14.41 2.66
N ARG A 17 5.78 -13.31 2.03
CA ARG A 17 6.65 -13.29 0.86
C ARG A 17 7.89 -12.45 1.15
N ASN A 18 9.04 -13.11 1.13
CA ASN A 18 10.32 -12.42 1.12
C ASN A 18 10.56 -11.85 -0.28
N ILE A 19 10.47 -10.53 -0.47
CA ILE A 19 10.76 -9.91 -1.77
C ILE A 19 12.25 -9.54 -1.84
N ASP A 20 12.81 -9.00 -0.75
CA ASP A 20 14.14 -8.40 -0.78
C ASP A 20 14.83 -8.29 0.59
N LEU A 21 14.61 -9.27 1.49
CA LEU A 21 15.38 -9.40 2.73
C LEU A 21 16.82 -9.83 2.43
N PHE A 22 17.77 -9.15 3.05
CA PHE A 22 19.20 -9.38 2.83
C PHE A 22 19.79 -10.56 3.58
N GLN A 23 19.10 -11.03 4.63
CA GLN A 23 19.67 -11.99 5.58
C GLN A 23 18.91 -13.31 5.53
N GLN A 24 19.65 -14.41 5.58
CA GLN A 24 19.08 -15.75 5.73
C GLN A 24 18.98 -16.07 7.21
N GLY A 25 17.85 -16.60 7.64
CA GLY A 25 17.66 -16.90 9.05
C GLY A 25 16.21 -17.19 9.40
N LEU A 26 15.95 -17.30 10.69
CA LEU A 26 14.59 -17.43 11.20
C LEU A 26 13.96 -16.06 11.35
N TYR A 27 12.71 -15.99 10.95
CA TYR A 27 11.87 -14.82 11.11
C TYR A 27 10.58 -15.20 11.82
N TYR A 28 10.05 -14.28 12.61
CA TYR A 28 8.65 -14.32 13.04
C TYR A 28 8.12 -12.90 13.15
N LEU A 29 6.79 -12.77 13.19
CA LEU A 29 6.13 -11.49 13.43
C LEU A 29 5.65 -11.41 14.87
N GLN A 30 6.02 -10.34 15.56
CA GLN A 30 5.52 -10.04 16.89
C GLN A 30 4.47 -8.94 16.81
N PHE A 31 3.31 -9.17 17.41
CA PHE A 31 2.19 -8.25 17.45
C PHE A 31 1.94 -7.76 18.86
N GLU A 32 1.76 -6.44 18.98
CA GLU A 32 1.15 -5.79 20.13
C GLU A 32 -0.02 -4.94 19.62
N ILE A 33 -1.17 -5.05 20.26
CA ILE A 33 -2.36 -4.26 19.92
C ILE A 33 -2.71 -3.40 21.12
N PHE A 34 -2.91 -2.11 20.93
CA PHE A 34 -3.20 -1.19 22.03
C PHE A 34 -3.97 0.04 21.57
N HIS A 35 -4.60 0.75 22.50
CA HIS A 35 -5.08 2.11 22.28
C HIS A 35 -4.47 3.05 23.32
N THR A 36 -4.41 4.34 23.01
CA THR A 36 -3.89 5.37 23.94
C THR A 36 -5.01 6.32 24.31
N MET A 37 -5.24 6.50 25.61
CA MET A 37 -6.24 7.43 26.15
C MET A 37 -5.62 8.22 27.30
N SER A 38 -5.73 9.55 27.26
CA SER A 38 -5.16 10.46 28.27
C SER A 38 -3.67 10.21 28.57
N GLY A 39 -2.89 9.91 27.54
CA GLY A 39 -1.45 9.63 27.63
C GLY A 39 -1.10 8.25 28.21
N LYS A 40 -2.08 7.41 28.53
CA LYS A 40 -1.87 6.03 29.00
C LYS A 40 -2.15 5.02 27.89
N LYS A 41 -1.28 4.03 27.78
CA LYS A 41 -1.38 2.91 26.84
C LYS A 41 -2.17 1.77 27.47
N PHE A 42 -3.15 1.23 26.74
CA PHE A 42 -3.97 0.10 27.15
C PHE A 42 -3.83 -1.01 26.09
N SER A 43 -3.06 -2.04 26.42
CA SER A 43 -2.79 -3.15 25.51
C SER A 43 -3.91 -4.21 25.56
N ALA A 44 -4.31 -4.68 24.39
CA ALA A 44 -5.19 -5.84 24.22
C ALA A 44 -4.46 -7.12 24.65
N SER A 45 -5.18 -8.05 25.24
CA SER A 45 -4.65 -9.33 25.68
C SER A 45 -4.84 -10.40 24.59
N PRO A 46 -3.78 -10.92 23.96
CA PRO A 46 -3.88 -12.14 23.15
C PRO A 46 -4.23 -13.33 24.05
N TYR A 47 -5.16 -14.18 23.61
CA TYR A 47 -5.58 -15.33 24.43
C TYR A 47 -5.82 -16.63 23.65
N ASN A 48 -5.84 -16.59 22.31
CA ASN A 48 -5.94 -17.81 21.52
C ASN A 48 -5.15 -17.73 20.22
N ILE A 49 -4.58 -18.86 19.82
CA ILE A 49 -3.86 -19.04 18.55
C ILE A 49 -4.45 -20.28 17.86
N TYR A 50 -4.83 -20.13 16.60
CA TYR A 50 -5.26 -21.22 15.75
C TYR A 50 -4.27 -21.37 14.59
N SER A 51 -3.67 -22.54 14.44
CA SER A 51 -2.76 -22.83 13.34
C SER A 51 -3.32 -24.01 12.55
N SER A 52 -3.15 -24.01 11.22
CA SER A 52 -3.51 -25.17 10.40
C SER A 52 -2.45 -26.28 10.48
N ASP A 53 -2.91 -27.54 10.58
CA ASP A 53 -2.08 -28.70 10.88
C ASP A 53 -1.11 -29.15 9.76
N ILE A 54 0.01 -29.72 10.22
CA ILE A 54 1.19 -30.33 9.56
C ILE A 54 1.94 -29.44 8.55
N PRO A 55 3.06 -28.80 8.96
CA PRO A 55 3.94 -28.10 8.03
C PRO A 55 4.39 -28.98 6.85
N PRO A 56 4.64 -28.39 5.65
CA PRO A 56 5.23 -29.12 4.53
C PRO A 56 6.44 -29.94 4.99
N LYS A 57 6.56 -31.18 4.50
CA LYS A 57 7.72 -32.05 4.82
C LYS A 57 9.01 -31.26 4.53
N ASN A 58 9.82 -31.03 5.57
CA ASN A 58 11.08 -30.26 5.60
C ASN A 58 10.99 -28.73 5.78
N SER A 59 9.82 -28.14 6.09
CA SER A 59 9.76 -26.73 6.49
C SER A 59 10.09 -26.52 7.97
N ILE A 60 10.84 -25.46 8.28
CA ILE A 60 11.19 -25.09 9.66
C ILE A 60 10.05 -24.25 10.24
N ARG A 61 9.31 -24.79 11.20
CA ARG A 61 8.25 -24.06 11.92
C ARG A 61 8.43 -24.22 13.43
N ILE A 62 8.59 -23.11 14.12
CA ILE A 62 8.45 -23.04 15.59
C ILE A 62 7.04 -22.52 15.86
N PRO A 63 6.20 -23.20 16.66
CA PRO A 63 4.81 -22.78 16.88
C PRO A 63 4.69 -21.34 17.38
N GLY A 64 3.61 -20.66 16.98
CA GLY A 64 3.25 -19.37 17.55
C GLY A 64 3.00 -19.46 19.06
N GLN A 65 3.22 -18.34 19.75
CA GLN A 65 3.14 -18.29 21.21
C GLN A 65 2.61 -16.94 21.69
N VAL A 66 1.91 -16.97 22.82
CA VAL A 66 1.53 -15.78 23.58
C VAL A 66 2.54 -15.59 24.71
N ILE A 67 3.17 -14.41 24.76
CA ILE A 67 4.06 -14.01 25.85
C ILE A 67 3.56 -12.67 26.39
N ASP A 68 2.94 -12.72 27.58
CA ASP A 68 2.34 -11.55 28.23
C ASP A 68 1.31 -10.85 27.31
N ILE A 69 1.57 -9.62 26.87
CA ILE A 69 0.72 -8.85 25.96
C ILE A 69 1.05 -9.04 24.47
N PHE A 70 2.06 -9.86 24.16
CA PHE A 70 2.55 -10.07 22.81
C PHE A 70 2.09 -11.40 22.24
N TYR A 71 1.68 -11.37 20.97
CA TYR A 71 1.55 -12.56 20.15
C TYR A 71 2.78 -12.65 19.24
N ASN A 72 3.51 -13.74 19.33
CA ASN A 72 4.56 -14.09 18.38
C ASN A 72 4.00 -15.14 17.42
N SER A 73 4.00 -14.85 16.12
CA SER A 73 3.64 -15.83 15.10
C SER A 73 4.58 -17.04 15.16
N GLN A 74 4.20 -18.10 14.47
CA GLN A 74 5.12 -19.17 14.18
C GLN A 74 6.38 -18.62 13.49
N ALA A 75 7.55 -19.13 13.89
CA ALA A 75 8.81 -18.77 13.26
C ALA A 75 9.03 -19.61 12.01
N PHE A 76 9.57 -18.99 10.97
CA PHE A 76 9.81 -19.60 9.66
C PHE A 76 11.20 -19.24 9.14
N TYR A 77 11.79 -20.13 8.36
CA TYR A 77 13.13 -19.93 7.81
C TYR A 77 13.04 -19.33 6.40
N ILE A 78 13.79 -18.26 6.17
CA ILE A 78 13.94 -17.62 4.86
C ILE A 78 15.35 -17.89 4.34
N LYS A 79 15.42 -18.39 3.10
CA LYS A 79 16.67 -18.77 2.44
C LYS A 79 16.92 -17.98 1.17
N TYR A 80 15.89 -17.68 0.40
CA TYR A 80 16.04 -17.04 -0.91
C TYR A 80 15.21 -15.77 -1.01
N CYS A 81 15.67 -14.85 -1.85
CA CYS A 81 14.82 -13.76 -2.32
C CYS A 81 13.66 -14.34 -3.15
N ASP A 82 12.53 -13.67 -3.09
CA ASP A 82 11.26 -14.06 -3.72
C ASP A 82 10.68 -15.41 -3.23
N GLU A 83 10.95 -15.76 -1.98
CA GLU A 83 10.44 -16.96 -1.31
C GLU A 83 9.08 -16.71 -0.66
N ASP A 84 8.11 -17.59 -0.95
CA ASP A 84 6.76 -17.59 -0.36
C ASP A 84 6.65 -18.62 0.78
N VAL A 85 5.99 -18.23 1.86
CA VAL A 85 5.83 -19.01 3.09
C VAL A 85 4.37 -18.94 3.54
N ASP A 86 3.63 -20.03 3.34
CA ASP A 86 2.25 -20.16 3.83
C ASP A 86 2.24 -20.25 5.36
N LEU A 87 1.62 -19.31 6.06
CA LEU A 87 1.52 -19.33 7.53
C LEU A 87 0.18 -19.91 7.98
N ASN A 88 -0.92 -19.33 7.50
CA ASN A 88 -2.29 -19.66 7.90
C ASN A 88 -2.44 -19.86 9.42
N GLU A 89 -2.13 -18.78 10.14
CA GLU A 89 -2.19 -18.71 11.60
C GLU A 89 -3.07 -17.54 12.03
N ILE A 90 -3.93 -17.76 13.02
CA ILE A 90 -4.90 -16.79 13.52
C ILE A 90 -4.60 -16.53 14.99
N ALA A 91 -4.44 -15.28 15.38
CA ALA A 91 -4.41 -14.87 16.77
C ALA A 91 -5.64 -14.04 17.13
N VAL A 92 -6.17 -14.27 18.33
CA VAL A 92 -7.32 -13.53 18.87
C VAL A 92 -6.90 -12.75 20.09
N PHE A 93 -7.21 -11.45 20.07
CA PHE A 93 -6.96 -10.49 21.13
C PHE A 93 -8.27 -9.92 21.65
N ARG A 94 -8.29 -9.62 22.95
CA ARG A 94 -9.40 -8.90 23.59
C ARG A 94 -8.93 -7.58 24.16
N THR A 95 -9.67 -6.51 23.93
CA THR A 95 -9.50 -5.23 24.63
C THR A 95 -10.82 -4.76 25.21
N GLU A 96 -10.73 -3.93 26.25
CA GLU A 96 -11.87 -3.21 26.82
C GLU A 96 -11.69 -1.72 26.58
N VAL A 97 -12.76 -1.05 26.16
CA VAL A 97 -12.75 0.38 25.85
C VAL A 97 -13.91 1.04 26.55
N GLU A 98 -13.65 2.15 27.23
CA GLU A 98 -14.69 2.93 27.88
C GLU A 98 -15.45 3.75 26.83
N VAL A 99 -16.77 3.57 26.74
CA VAL A 99 -17.61 4.22 25.71
C VAL A 99 -18.47 5.29 26.37
N ASN A 100 -17.85 6.43 26.67
CA ASN A 100 -18.58 7.58 27.24
C ASN A 100 -19.32 8.32 26.12
N ASN A 101 -18.58 8.80 25.12
CA ASN A 101 -19.10 9.42 23.89
C ASN A 101 -18.47 8.77 22.64
N GLU A 102 -19.25 8.59 21.58
CA GLU A 102 -18.76 8.00 20.31
C GLU A 102 -17.60 8.81 19.71
N SER A 103 -17.61 10.13 19.90
CA SER A 103 -16.57 11.06 19.45
C SER A 103 -15.25 10.99 20.23
N GLU A 104 -15.17 10.20 21.30
CA GLU A 104 -13.98 10.04 22.15
C GLU A 104 -13.32 8.65 22.04
N ILE A 105 -13.84 7.75 21.19
CA ILE A 105 -13.28 6.41 21.04
C ILE A 105 -11.86 6.53 20.44
N PRO A 106 -10.81 6.11 21.17
CA PRO A 106 -9.44 6.22 20.69
C PRO A 106 -9.23 5.23 19.54
N HIS A 107 -8.34 5.56 18.61
CA HIS A 107 -7.92 4.62 17.56
C HIS A 107 -7.17 3.42 18.17
N LEU A 108 -7.30 2.26 17.54
CA LEU A 108 -6.51 1.08 17.88
C LEU A 108 -5.24 1.09 17.04
N THR A 109 -4.11 0.83 17.68
CA THR A 109 -2.82 0.67 17.05
C THR A 109 -2.43 -0.80 17.10
N ILE A 110 -2.12 -1.38 15.94
CA ILE A 110 -1.53 -2.71 15.79
C ILE A 110 -0.08 -2.51 15.41
N GLN A 111 0.82 -2.77 16.34
CA GLN A 111 2.26 -2.76 16.11
C GLN A 111 2.71 -4.17 15.70
N CYS A 112 3.36 -4.27 14.55
CA CYS A 112 3.91 -5.51 14.02
C CYS A 112 5.43 -5.37 13.86
N ASN A 113 6.19 -6.13 14.64
CA ASN A 113 7.65 -6.16 14.58
C ASN A 113 8.12 -7.39 13.78
N LEU A 114 9.04 -7.19 12.84
CA LEU A 114 9.76 -8.27 12.17
C LEU A 114 10.95 -8.67 13.03
N MET A 115 10.87 -9.88 13.58
CA MET A 115 11.89 -10.45 14.45
C MET A 115 12.77 -11.38 13.64
N TYR A 116 14.09 -11.37 13.89
CA TYR A 116 15.08 -12.12 13.12
C TYR A 116 16.06 -12.84 14.04
N CYS A 117 16.52 -14.00 13.60
CA CYS A 117 17.66 -14.67 14.17
C CYS A 117 18.57 -15.27 13.09
N ASP A 118 19.85 -14.91 13.14
CA ASP A 118 20.89 -15.48 12.28
C ASP A 118 21.22 -16.90 12.73
N LEU A 119 21.24 -17.83 11.76
CA LEU A 119 21.60 -19.23 11.97
C LEU A 119 22.97 -19.58 11.38
N GLY A 120 23.77 -18.60 10.97
CA GLY A 120 25.13 -18.78 10.47
C GLY A 120 25.19 -19.43 9.08
N GLY A 121 24.17 -19.24 8.25
CA GLY A 121 24.09 -19.74 6.87
C GLY A 121 23.44 -21.12 6.72
N ARG A 122 24.14 -22.09 6.11
CA ARG A 122 23.55 -23.41 5.77
C ARG A 122 23.25 -24.24 7.01
N ILE A 123 21.97 -24.40 7.31
CA ILE A 123 21.49 -25.21 8.43
C ILE A 123 21.47 -26.70 8.05
N THR A 124 22.03 -27.55 8.92
CA THR A 124 21.92 -29.02 8.82
C THR A 124 20.76 -29.56 9.64
N GLY A 125 20.22 -30.74 9.29
CA GLY A 125 19.08 -31.35 10.00
C GLY A 125 19.27 -31.56 11.52
N LYS A 126 20.51 -31.65 12.01
CA LYS A 126 20.81 -31.74 13.46
C LYS A 126 20.76 -30.38 14.15
N MET A 127 21.32 -29.34 13.51
CA MET A 127 21.28 -27.96 14.00
C MET A 127 19.82 -27.47 14.08
N LEU A 128 19.01 -27.88 13.10
CA LEU A 128 17.55 -27.72 13.05
C LEU A 128 16.83 -28.20 14.32
N LYS A 129 17.05 -29.45 14.75
CA LYS A 129 16.41 -29.98 15.96
C LYS A 129 16.80 -29.18 17.21
N SER A 130 18.08 -28.84 17.34
CA SER A 130 18.58 -28.04 18.46
C SER A 130 17.93 -26.66 18.53
N VAL A 131 17.73 -26.01 17.38
CA VAL A 131 17.09 -24.68 17.29
C VAL A 131 15.59 -24.77 17.60
N MET A 132 14.91 -25.84 17.21
CA MET A 132 13.50 -26.06 17.56
C MET A 132 13.31 -26.35 19.06
N GLU A 133 14.25 -27.06 19.69
CA GLU A 133 14.20 -27.38 21.12
C GLU A 133 14.61 -26.19 22.00
N ASN A 134 15.60 -25.41 21.55
CA ASN A 134 16.12 -24.24 22.26
C ASN A 134 16.34 -23.08 21.26
N PRO A 135 15.30 -22.28 20.97
CA PRO A 135 15.43 -21.20 20.01
C PRO A 135 16.41 -20.14 20.52
N PRO A 136 17.34 -19.68 19.66
CA PRO A 136 18.24 -18.57 19.96
C PRO A 136 17.46 -17.24 20.15
N PRO A 137 18.08 -16.23 20.77
CA PRO A 137 17.45 -14.92 20.92
C PRO A 137 17.23 -14.27 19.56
N PHE A 138 16.07 -13.62 19.41
CA PHE A 138 15.73 -12.85 18.21
C PHE A 138 15.96 -11.35 18.43
N THR A 139 16.34 -10.65 17.37
CA THR A 139 16.45 -9.19 17.31
C THR A 139 15.29 -8.60 16.52
N LYS A 140 14.86 -7.39 16.88
CA LYS A 140 13.90 -6.63 16.07
C LYS A 140 14.63 -5.95 14.92
N GLU A 141 14.32 -6.32 13.69
CA GLU A 141 14.92 -5.72 12.49
C GLU A 141 14.09 -4.56 11.97
N ALA A 142 12.77 -4.74 11.91
CA ALA A 142 11.86 -3.74 11.38
C ALA A 142 10.56 -3.68 12.18
N SER A 143 9.80 -2.59 12.00
CA SER A 143 8.50 -2.40 12.63
C SER A 143 7.56 -1.73 11.66
N LEU A 144 6.31 -2.16 11.69
CA LEU A 144 5.19 -1.60 10.99
C LEU A 144 4.11 -1.21 12.01
N GLU A 145 3.43 -0.10 11.78
CA GLU A 145 2.29 0.31 12.59
C GLU A 145 1.04 0.40 11.70
N ILE A 146 -0.05 -0.20 12.16
CA ILE A 146 -1.35 -0.18 11.50
C ILE A 146 -2.34 0.51 12.42
N GLN A 147 -3.10 1.45 11.88
CA GLN A 147 -4.14 2.17 12.61
C GLN A 147 -5.52 1.63 12.21
N VAL A 148 -6.37 1.36 13.20
CA VAL A 148 -7.78 0.97 13.03
C VAL A 148 -8.67 2.07 13.59
N LEU A 149 -9.47 2.66 12.71
CA LEU A 149 -10.40 3.75 13.00
C LEU A 149 -11.80 3.18 13.22
N ASN A 150 -12.61 3.84 14.05
CA ASN A 150 -14.03 3.54 14.29
C ASN A 150 -14.33 2.04 14.50
N TYR A 151 -13.43 1.33 15.19
CA TYR A 151 -13.48 -0.14 15.25
C TYR A 151 -14.66 -0.71 16.03
N ILE A 152 -15.33 0.13 16.84
CA ILE A 152 -16.54 -0.24 17.57
C ILE A 152 -17.71 -0.55 16.62
N GLU A 153 -17.72 0.01 15.40
CA GLU A 153 -18.70 -0.32 14.35
C GLU A 153 -18.38 -1.61 13.57
N GLY A 154 -17.32 -2.30 13.98
CA GLY A 154 -16.83 -3.53 13.37
C GLY A 154 -16.06 -3.29 12.06
N VAL A 155 -14.95 -3.98 11.89
CA VAL A 155 -14.08 -3.81 10.71
C VAL A 155 -13.63 -5.17 10.22
N ASN A 156 -13.67 -5.39 8.90
CA ASN A 156 -13.19 -6.60 8.26
C ASN A 156 -12.41 -6.18 7.01
N GLN A 157 -11.10 -6.38 6.99
CA GLN A 157 -10.27 -5.88 5.89
C GLN A 157 -9.09 -6.78 5.60
N PHE A 158 -8.75 -6.91 4.32
CA PHE A 158 -7.43 -7.36 3.89
C PHE A 158 -6.40 -6.27 4.16
N VAL A 159 -5.25 -6.65 4.71
CA VAL A 159 -4.16 -5.75 5.09
C VAL A 159 -2.84 -6.30 4.54
N PRO A 160 -2.31 -5.73 3.45
CA PRO A 160 -0.97 -6.05 2.99
C PRO A 160 0.05 -5.35 3.87
N MET A 161 0.69 -6.09 4.77
CA MET A 161 1.73 -5.56 5.64
C MET A 161 3.05 -5.55 4.90
N ILE A 162 3.46 -4.37 4.43
CA ILE A 162 4.71 -4.16 3.70
C ILE A 162 5.69 -3.42 4.61
N PHE A 163 6.84 -4.03 4.86
CA PHE A 163 7.91 -3.44 5.67
C PHE A 163 8.78 -2.46 4.85
N ASP A 164 9.69 -1.76 5.52
CA ASP A 164 10.53 -0.72 4.92
C ASP A 164 11.45 -1.23 3.80
N ASP A 165 12.06 -0.30 3.07
CA ASP A 165 12.89 -0.60 1.89
C ASP A 165 14.17 -1.40 2.20
N SER A 166 14.60 -1.45 3.46
CA SER A 166 15.73 -2.29 3.90
C SER A 166 15.29 -3.70 4.27
N HIS A 167 14.00 -3.89 4.56
CA HIS A 167 13.40 -5.16 4.97
C HIS A 167 12.18 -5.49 4.12
N PHE A 168 12.27 -5.29 2.80
CA PHE A 168 11.11 -5.29 1.93
C PHE A 168 10.52 -6.70 1.77
N CYS A 169 9.44 -6.96 2.50
CA CYS A 169 8.67 -8.20 2.47
C CYS A 169 7.18 -7.89 2.62
N LEU A 170 6.34 -8.82 2.15
CA LEU A 170 4.89 -8.71 2.20
C LEU A 170 4.31 -9.79 3.10
N MET A 171 3.52 -9.39 4.08
CA MET A 171 2.64 -10.28 4.83
C MET A 171 1.20 -10.04 4.41
N ASN A 172 0.61 -11.03 3.73
CA ASN A 172 -0.80 -11.05 3.39
C ASN A 172 -1.59 -11.42 4.65
N SER A 173 -2.48 -10.52 5.08
CA SER A 173 -3.24 -10.72 6.31
C SER A 173 -4.67 -10.23 6.17
N THR A 174 -5.56 -10.76 7.02
CA THR A 174 -6.89 -10.21 7.23
C THR A 174 -7.05 -9.83 8.70
N ILE A 175 -7.60 -8.64 8.95
CA ILE A 175 -7.85 -8.12 10.29
C ILE A 175 -9.34 -7.91 10.46
N HIS A 176 -9.87 -8.47 11.54
CA HIS A 176 -11.28 -8.42 11.88
C HIS A 176 -11.43 -7.88 13.29
N VAL A 177 -12.23 -6.83 13.47
CA VAL A 177 -12.51 -6.23 14.76
C VAL A 177 -14.02 -6.27 15.00
N LEU A 178 -14.44 -6.83 16.13
CA LEU A 178 -15.85 -7.03 16.47
C LEU A 178 -16.12 -6.53 17.88
N LEU A 179 -17.09 -5.64 18.04
CA LEU A 179 -17.72 -5.38 19.32
C LEU A 179 -18.59 -6.59 19.70
N ILE A 180 -18.28 -7.26 20.80
CA ILE A 180 -18.96 -8.50 21.19
C ILE A 180 -19.89 -8.35 22.40
N ASP A 181 -19.65 -7.37 23.26
CA ASP A 181 -20.35 -7.24 24.54
C ASP A 181 -20.16 -5.83 25.13
N PHE A 182 -21.02 -5.45 26.06
CA PHE A 182 -20.84 -4.31 26.95
C PHE A 182 -20.85 -4.79 28.40
N ARG A 183 -19.74 -4.63 29.12
CA ARG A 183 -19.59 -5.10 30.50
C ARG A 183 -19.52 -3.97 31.50
N PHE A 184 -20.24 -4.16 32.61
CA PHE A 184 -20.18 -3.26 33.75
C PHE A 184 -18.91 -3.50 34.56
N ARG A 185 -18.05 -2.49 34.66
CA ARG A 185 -16.75 -2.58 35.36
C ARG A 185 -16.65 -1.53 36.47
N PRO A 186 -15.95 -1.85 37.58
CA PRO A 186 -15.46 -0.84 38.50
C PRO A 186 -14.50 0.11 37.81
N THR A 187 -14.73 1.42 38.00
CA THR A 187 -13.77 2.43 37.57
C THR A 187 -12.57 2.33 38.52
N PRO A 188 -11.35 2.08 38.03
CA PRO A 188 -10.19 1.94 38.89
C PRO A 188 -9.97 3.24 39.68
N MET A 189 -9.81 3.14 41.00
CA MET A 189 -9.46 4.29 41.84
C MET A 189 -8.05 4.75 41.47
N VAL A 190 -7.93 5.93 40.87
CA VAL A 190 -6.64 6.58 40.69
C VAL A 190 -6.24 7.14 42.06
N SER A 191 -5.46 6.38 42.84
CA SER A 191 -4.67 6.98 43.91
C SER A 191 -3.55 7.76 43.22
N SER A 192 -3.67 9.08 43.21
CA SER A 192 -2.51 9.94 42.97
C SER A 192 -1.53 9.69 44.10
N ILE A 193 -0.55 8.81 43.90
CA ILE A 193 0.67 8.80 44.69
C ILE A 193 1.47 10.02 44.19
N GLU A 194 1.00 11.22 44.55
CA GLU A 194 1.90 12.36 44.66
C GLU A 194 2.76 12.06 45.89
N GLU A 195 4.07 11.97 45.68
CA GLU A 195 5.03 11.85 46.77
C GLU A 195 4.74 12.93 47.82
N ASN A 196 4.51 12.48 49.05
CA ASN A 196 4.20 13.30 50.21
C ASN A 196 5.29 14.35 50.46
N THR A 197 5.09 15.55 49.93
CA THR A 197 5.62 16.78 50.50
C THR A 197 4.54 17.84 50.50
N GLN A 198 3.66 17.84 51.52
CA GLN A 198 3.01 19.05 52.07
C GLN A 198 1.98 18.77 53.19
N GLY A 199 2.22 19.36 54.37
CA GLY A 199 1.28 20.11 55.24
C GLY A 199 -0.01 19.46 55.80
N PRO A 200 -0.32 19.60 57.11
CA PRO A 200 -1.43 18.90 57.78
C PRO A 200 -2.84 19.49 57.55
N ASN A 201 -3.08 20.30 56.52
CA ASN A 201 -4.40 20.94 56.30
C ASN A 201 -4.84 20.87 54.83
N LYS A 202 -5.45 19.76 54.43
CA LYS A 202 -6.37 19.69 53.28
C LYS A 202 -7.58 18.81 53.63
N PRO A 203 -8.78 19.14 53.09
CA PRO A 203 -10.00 18.38 53.35
C PRO A 203 -9.85 16.95 52.84
N SER A 204 -10.48 16.01 53.54
CA SER A 204 -10.58 14.60 53.16
C SER A 204 -10.94 14.45 51.69
N GLN A 205 -10.12 13.74 50.91
CA GLN A 205 -10.47 13.28 49.57
C GLN A 205 -11.82 12.56 49.66
N GLU A 206 -12.84 13.06 48.95
CA GLU A 206 -14.13 12.40 48.85
C GLU A 206 -13.93 10.99 48.29
N LEU A 207 -14.34 9.97 49.05
CA LEU A 207 -14.43 8.61 48.54
C LEU A 207 -15.45 8.62 47.40
N ASN A 208 -14.99 8.39 46.17
CA ASN A 208 -15.88 8.16 45.03
C ASN A 208 -16.74 6.92 45.31
N ILE A 209 -18.02 7.12 45.62
CA ILE A 209 -19.00 6.06 45.91
C ILE A 209 -19.22 5.26 44.62
N PRO A 210 -19.18 3.91 44.65
CA PRO A 210 -19.45 3.10 43.46
C PRO A 210 -20.90 3.31 42.99
N MET A 211 -21.06 3.90 41.80
CA MET A 211 -22.36 4.03 41.13
C MET A 211 -22.98 2.66 40.83
N THR A 212 -24.28 2.53 41.02
CA THR A 212 -25.11 1.40 40.57
C THR A 212 -25.24 1.38 39.04
N LEU A 213 -25.69 0.25 38.47
CA LEU A 213 -25.95 0.16 37.02
C LEU A 213 -26.99 1.19 36.56
N ALA A 214 -28.05 1.36 37.36
CA ALA A 214 -29.08 2.37 37.13
C ALA A 214 -28.50 3.79 37.10
N GLU A 215 -27.60 4.13 38.01
CA GLU A 215 -26.95 5.45 38.06
C GLU A 215 -25.96 5.66 36.90
N VAL A 216 -25.40 4.60 36.31
CA VAL A 216 -24.54 4.70 35.12
C VAL A 216 -25.37 4.93 33.85
N PHE A 217 -26.54 4.29 33.74
CA PHE A 217 -27.46 4.54 32.63
C PHE A 217 -28.23 5.85 32.78
N PHE A 218 -28.59 6.19 34.01
CA PHE A 218 -29.42 7.33 34.37
C PHE A 218 -28.73 8.12 35.50
N PRO A 219 -27.82 9.06 35.15
CA PRO A 219 -27.06 9.82 36.14
C PRO A 219 -27.94 10.53 37.17
N PRO A 220 -27.53 10.58 38.46
CA PRO A 220 -28.31 11.25 39.51
C PRO A 220 -28.62 12.71 39.16
N GLY A 221 -29.87 13.12 39.30
CA GLY A 221 -30.32 14.48 38.97
C GLY A 221 -30.75 14.69 37.52
N VAL A 222 -30.70 13.65 36.68
CA VAL A 222 -31.31 13.63 35.35
C VAL A 222 -32.67 12.94 35.43
N ASP A 223 -33.72 13.58 34.93
CA ASP A 223 -35.04 12.95 34.82
C ASP A 223 -35.00 11.83 33.77
N ALA A 224 -35.20 10.58 34.22
CA ALA A 224 -35.27 9.40 33.36
C ALA A 224 -36.60 9.37 32.58
N THR A 225 -36.72 10.25 31.59
CA THR A 225 -37.86 10.29 30.68
C THR A 225 -37.90 9.03 29.81
N ALA A 226 -39.09 8.71 29.28
CA ALA A 226 -39.26 7.63 28.30
C ALA A 226 -38.27 7.77 27.13
N GLU A 227 -38.07 8.99 26.65
CA GLU A 227 -37.11 9.32 25.59
C GLU A 227 -35.67 8.99 25.97
N LEU A 228 -35.22 9.35 27.19
CA LEU A 228 -33.87 9.03 27.65
C LEU A 228 -33.66 7.51 27.79
N ILE A 229 -34.68 6.80 28.30
CA ILE A 229 -34.65 5.34 28.42
C ILE A 229 -34.48 4.69 27.04
N ASP A 230 -35.25 5.15 26.06
CA ASP A 230 -35.16 4.68 24.67
C ASP A 230 -33.79 5.01 24.05
N GLN A 231 -33.24 6.21 24.29
CA GLN A 231 -31.91 6.61 23.81
C GLN A 231 -30.79 5.74 24.41
N VAL A 232 -30.84 5.43 25.71
CA VAL A 232 -29.84 4.58 26.37
C VAL A 232 -29.92 3.15 25.87
N HIS A 233 -31.14 2.61 25.73
CA HIS A 233 -31.38 1.28 25.16
C HIS A 233 -30.84 1.21 23.72
N GLU A 234 -31.24 2.17 22.87
CA GLU A 234 -30.81 2.23 21.47
C GLU A 234 -29.28 2.32 21.38
N LYS A 235 -28.62 3.17 22.17
CA LYS A 235 -27.16 3.35 22.15
C LYS A 235 -26.39 2.02 22.21
N TYR A 236 -26.75 1.12 23.14
CA TYR A 236 -25.99 -0.12 23.34
C TYR A 236 -26.48 -1.27 22.44
N ILE A 237 -27.80 -1.42 22.28
CA ILE A 237 -28.39 -2.51 21.51
C ILE A 237 -28.16 -2.31 19.99
N ARG A 238 -28.27 -1.08 19.51
CA ARG A 238 -28.09 -0.74 18.09
C ARG A 238 -26.67 -1.06 17.61
N LEU A 239 -25.64 -0.68 18.37
CA LEU A 239 -24.25 -0.92 17.99
C LEU A 239 -23.95 -2.42 17.86
N LEU A 240 -24.31 -3.23 18.87
CA LEU A 240 -24.15 -4.69 18.80
C LEU A 240 -24.91 -5.29 17.62
N THR A 241 -26.14 -4.83 17.38
CA THR A 241 -26.97 -5.30 16.26
C THR A 241 -26.39 -4.93 14.89
N ILE A 242 -25.85 -3.72 14.74
CA ILE A 242 -25.17 -3.27 13.51
C ILE A 242 -23.97 -4.17 13.23
N VAL A 243 -23.11 -4.39 14.23
CA VAL A 243 -21.90 -5.22 14.08
C VAL A 243 -22.29 -6.67 13.76
N HIS A 244 -23.29 -7.23 14.45
CA HIS A 244 -23.81 -8.57 14.14
C HIS A 244 -24.26 -8.68 12.68
N ASN A 245 -25.16 -7.80 12.24
CA ASN A 245 -25.73 -7.83 10.90
C ASN A 245 -24.67 -7.62 9.80
N LYS A 246 -23.69 -6.76 10.04
CA LYS A 246 -22.56 -6.53 9.13
C LYS A 246 -21.73 -7.79 8.93
N ASN A 247 -21.41 -8.50 10.01
CA ASN A 247 -20.63 -9.73 9.95
C ASN A 247 -21.43 -10.91 9.37
N MET A 248 -22.73 -10.99 9.66
CA MET A 248 -23.62 -11.98 9.02
C MET A 248 -23.70 -11.79 7.52
N ARG A 249 -23.85 -10.53 7.07
CA ARG A 249 -23.82 -10.21 5.64
C ARG A 249 -22.51 -10.63 4.99
N LEU A 250 -21.38 -10.37 5.65
CA LEU A 250 -20.07 -10.78 5.16
C LEU A 250 -19.94 -12.30 5.03
N ILE A 251 -20.42 -13.06 6.01
CA ILE A 251 -20.45 -14.54 5.94
C ILE A 251 -21.29 -15.02 4.76
N HIS A 252 -22.46 -14.41 4.52
CA HIS A 252 -23.28 -14.74 3.35
C HIS A 252 -22.59 -14.39 2.02
N GLU A 253 -21.90 -13.25 1.95
CA GLU A 253 -21.10 -12.86 0.79
C GLU A 253 -19.98 -13.88 0.50
N TRP A 254 -19.30 -14.38 1.54
CA TRP A 254 -18.31 -15.46 1.41
C TRP A 254 -18.94 -16.77 0.96
N GLU A 255 -20.11 -17.13 1.51
CA GLU A 255 -20.84 -18.33 1.11
C GLU A 255 -21.19 -18.31 -0.39
N GLU A 256 -21.72 -17.19 -0.88
CA GLU A 256 -22.04 -16.99 -2.30
C GLU A 256 -20.78 -17.01 -3.19
N TYR A 257 -19.71 -16.31 -2.77
CA TYR A 257 -18.43 -16.32 -3.48
C TYR A 257 -17.87 -17.74 -3.65
N LEU A 258 -17.94 -18.55 -2.60
CA LEU A 258 -17.43 -19.91 -2.56
C LEU A 258 -18.31 -20.91 -3.34
N LYS A 259 -19.62 -20.66 -3.47
CA LYS A 259 -20.52 -21.41 -4.36
C LYS A 259 -20.07 -21.30 -5.83
N ILE A 260 -19.62 -20.12 -6.24
CA ILE A 260 -19.18 -19.83 -7.61
C ILE A 260 -17.81 -20.48 -7.92
N GLY A 261 -16.90 -20.54 -6.95
CA GLY A 261 -15.51 -21.00 -7.12
C GLY A 261 -15.24 -22.51 -7.14
N GLN A 262 -16.26 -23.38 -7.30
CA GLN A 262 -16.15 -24.85 -7.17
C GLN A 262 -15.73 -25.38 -5.77
N ALA A 263 -15.77 -24.57 -4.70
CA ALA A 263 -15.52 -24.99 -3.31
C ALA A 263 -16.81 -25.42 -2.56
N ASN A 264 -17.79 -25.92 -3.32
CA ASN A 264 -19.22 -25.89 -2.95
C ASN A 264 -19.66 -26.98 -1.95
N GLN A 265 -18.84 -28.02 -1.72
CA GLN A 265 -19.16 -29.10 -0.75
C GLN A 265 -18.70 -28.80 0.68
N THR A 266 -17.70 -27.93 0.85
CA THR A 266 -17.05 -27.72 2.15
C THR A 266 -17.98 -26.93 3.09
N ILE A 267 -18.53 -25.78 2.68
CA ILE A 267 -19.26 -24.86 3.60
C ILE A 267 -20.64 -25.35 4.01
N LYS A 268 -21.40 -25.98 3.10
CA LYS A 268 -22.73 -26.53 3.43
C LYS A 268 -22.68 -27.62 4.52
N SER A 269 -21.51 -28.25 4.71
CA SER A 269 -21.27 -29.20 5.80
C SER A 269 -20.76 -28.55 7.09
N ILE A 270 -20.32 -27.29 7.02
CA ILE A 270 -19.59 -26.61 8.10
C ILE A 270 -20.51 -25.78 9.01
N ILE A 271 -21.56 -25.12 8.51
CA ILE A 271 -22.42 -24.27 9.37
C ILE A 271 -23.89 -24.29 8.93
N PRO A 272 -24.85 -24.62 9.81
CA PRO A 272 -26.25 -24.28 9.63
C PRO A 272 -26.44 -22.77 9.89
N LEU A 273 -26.32 -21.96 8.84
CA LEU A 273 -26.42 -20.48 8.89
C LEU A 273 -27.74 -19.97 9.48
N GLU A 274 -28.79 -20.77 9.43
CA GLU A 274 -30.09 -20.52 10.06
C GLU A 274 -29.95 -20.30 11.58
N ASN A 275 -28.99 -20.98 12.24
CA ASN A 275 -28.75 -20.85 13.68
C ASN A 275 -27.96 -19.59 14.06
N LEU A 276 -27.42 -18.86 13.08
CA LEU A 276 -26.68 -17.62 13.28
C LEU A 276 -27.54 -16.38 13.02
N SER A 277 -28.71 -16.56 12.42
CA SER A 277 -29.64 -15.45 12.26
C SER A 277 -30.16 -15.02 13.63
N LEU A 278 -30.24 -13.71 13.84
CA LEU A 278 -31.01 -13.11 14.92
C LEU A 278 -32.52 -13.35 14.69
N ASP A 279 -32.98 -14.48 14.16
CA ASP A 279 -34.40 -14.70 13.79
C ASP A 279 -35.34 -14.63 15.01
N SER A 280 -34.82 -14.75 16.25
CA SER A 280 -35.56 -14.43 17.48
C SER A 280 -35.65 -12.93 17.80
N THR A 281 -34.77 -12.11 17.23
CA THR A 281 -34.62 -10.65 17.46
C THR A 281 -35.02 -9.79 16.26
N ARG A 282 -35.05 -10.34 15.04
CA ARG A 282 -35.57 -9.67 13.85
C ARG A 282 -37.07 -9.42 13.96
N ASP A 283 -37.81 -10.37 14.51
CA ASP A 283 -39.22 -10.15 14.80
C ASP A 283 -39.40 -9.11 15.92
N SER A 284 -38.57 -9.10 16.96
CA SER A 284 -38.71 -8.10 18.03
C SER A 284 -38.27 -6.68 17.66
N ILE A 285 -37.30 -6.51 16.75
CA ILE A 285 -36.78 -5.20 16.31
C ILE A 285 -37.55 -4.63 15.11
N LYS A 286 -38.08 -5.47 14.19
CA LYS A 286 -38.94 -4.99 13.08
C LYS A 286 -40.44 -4.92 13.43
N LEU A 287 -40.95 -5.68 14.42
CA LEU A 287 -42.36 -5.58 14.84
C LEU A 287 -42.61 -4.54 15.94
N LYS A 288 -41.57 -3.98 16.58
CA LYS A 288 -41.78 -2.86 17.51
C LYS A 288 -41.83 -1.54 16.76
N SER A 289 -43.03 -1.21 16.27
CA SER A 289 -43.45 0.20 16.13
C SER A 289 -43.65 0.89 17.49
N GLU A 290 -43.43 0.16 18.59
CA GLU A 290 -43.58 0.57 19.98
C GLU A 290 -42.20 0.77 20.62
N SER A 291 -42.00 1.89 21.30
CA SER A 291 -40.71 2.23 21.94
C SER A 291 -40.36 1.26 23.08
N PHE A 292 -39.07 1.05 23.40
CA PHE A 292 -38.68 0.15 24.50
C PHE A 292 -39.32 0.57 25.81
N SER A 293 -39.40 1.88 26.06
CA SER A 293 -40.05 2.53 27.18
C SER A 293 -41.53 2.15 27.35
N SER A 294 -42.26 1.93 26.25
CA SER A 294 -43.67 1.52 26.27
C SER A 294 -43.90 0.08 26.75
N THR A 295 -42.84 -0.74 26.83
CA THR A 295 -42.89 -2.13 27.32
C THR A 295 -42.50 -2.30 28.79
N LEU A 296 -42.38 -1.17 29.52
CA LEU A 296 -41.90 -1.09 30.90
C LEU A 296 -43.04 -0.65 31.83
N ASP A 297 -44.04 -1.50 32.05
CA ASP A 297 -45.13 -1.19 32.97
C ASP A 297 -44.64 -1.05 34.43
N ASN A 298 -44.62 0.19 34.95
CA ASN A 298 -44.33 0.51 36.35
C ASN A 298 -43.00 -0.05 36.91
N LEU A 299 -41.97 -0.18 36.07
CA LEU A 299 -40.65 -0.62 36.51
C LEU A 299 -39.84 0.55 37.10
N ASP A 300 -39.12 0.29 38.20
CA ASP A 300 -38.12 1.23 38.72
C ASP A 300 -36.86 1.24 37.85
N LEU A 301 -36.03 2.28 37.98
CA LEU A 301 -34.82 2.45 37.16
C LEU A 301 -33.82 1.29 37.28
N THR A 302 -33.83 0.59 38.42
CA THR A 302 -32.98 -0.59 38.64
C THR A 302 -33.43 -1.74 37.74
N LYS A 303 -34.73 -2.04 37.72
CA LYS A 303 -35.30 -3.09 36.86
C LYS A 303 -35.20 -2.74 35.37
N ILE A 304 -35.32 -1.46 35.01
CA ILE A 304 -35.11 -1.01 33.63
C ILE A 304 -33.65 -1.27 33.22
N ALA A 305 -32.69 -0.91 34.07
CA ALA A 305 -31.28 -1.14 33.82
C ALA A 305 -30.94 -2.64 33.74
N GLU A 306 -31.53 -3.47 34.59
CA GLU A 306 -31.40 -4.93 34.52
C GLU A 306 -31.94 -5.49 33.20
N LYS A 307 -33.10 -5.01 32.71
CA LYS A 307 -33.67 -5.45 31.43
C LYS A 307 -32.78 -5.07 30.24
N ILE A 308 -32.24 -3.85 30.22
CA ILE A 308 -31.27 -3.42 29.20
C ILE A 308 -30.04 -4.33 29.22
N LEU A 309 -29.51 -4.63 30.42
CA LEU A 309 -28.34 -5.51 30.56
C LEU A 309 -28.62 -6.94 30.10
N LEU A 310 -29.81 -7.48 30.38
CA LEU A 310 -30.22 -8.81 29.90
C LEU A 310 -30.25 -8.86 28.36
N GLU A 311 -30.84 -7.87 27.70
CA GLU A 311 -30.85 -7.82 26.23
C GLU A 311 -29.43 -7.68 25.65
N ILE A 312 -28.56 -6.88 26.28
CA ILE A 312 -27.13 -6.81 25.91
C ILE A 312 -26.49 -8.20 26.00
N GLN A 313 -26.74 -8.95 27.08
CA GLN A 313 -26.16 -10.29 27.29
C GLN A 313 -26.68 -11.32 26.29
N GLU A 314 -27.96 -11.25 25.91
CA GLU A 314 -28.55 -12.13 24.88
C GLU A 314 -27.88 -11.91 23.51
N ILE A 315 -27.73 -10.65 23.10
CA ILE A 315 -27.05 -10.31 21.84
C ILE A 315 -25.56 -10.69 21.92
N ALA A 316 -24.91 -10.45 23.07
CA ALA A 316 -23.53 -10.84 23.28
C ALA A 316 -23.35 -12.35 23.13
N GLY A 317 -24.27 -13.18 23.65
CA GLY A 317 -24.25 -14.63 23.44
C GLY A 317 -24.26 -15.00 21.95
N SER A 318 -25.11 -14.33 21.16
CA SER A 318 -25.17 -14.50 19.70
C SER A 318 -23.88 -14.05 19.01
N MET A 319 -23.28 -12.94 19.45
CA MET A 319 -22.00 -12.43 18.94
C MET A 319 -20.84 -13.40 19.18
N HIS A 320 -20.78 -14.06 20.35
CA HIS A 320 -19.75 -15.06 20.63
C HIS A 320 -19.91 -16.30 19.73
N TYR A 321 -21.15 -16.74 19.50
CA TYR A 321 -21.43 -17.85 18.58
C TYR A 321 -21.07 -17.48 17.13
N LEU A 322 -21.37 -16.24 16.71
CA LEU A 322 -20.96 -15.69 15.42
C LEU A 322 -19.44 -15.68 15.25
N LEU A 323 -18.69 -15.18 16.25
CA LEU A 323 -17.23 -15.14 16.22
C LEU A 323 -16.61 -16.53 16.11
N TYR A 324 -17.14 -17.52 16.84
CA TYR A 324 -16.67 -18.91 16.74
C TYR A 324 -16.80 -19.44 15.31
N ASN A 325 -17.98 -19.31 14.72
CA ASN A 325 -18.25 -19.75 13.35
C ASN A 325 -17.40 -18.96 12.33
N PHE A 326 -17.22 -17.66 12.55
CA PHE A 326 -16.38 -16.80 11.72
C PHE A 326 -14.93 -17.31 11.65
N ILE A 327 -14.34 -17.65 12.80
CA ILE A 327 -12.98 -18.21 12.89
C ILE A 327 -12.91 -19.59 12.21
N GLU A 328 -13.90 -20.45 12.42
CA GLU A 328 -13.98 -21.78 11.76
C GLU A 328 -13.98 -21.68 10.23
N ILE A 329 -14.70 -20.69 9.66
CA ILE A 329 -14.69 -20.44 8.21
C ILE A 329 -13.29 -19.97 7.79
N LEU A 330 -12.70 -19.00 8.50
CA LEU A 330 -11.35 -18.49 8.22
C LEU A 330 -10.32 -19.62 8.19
N GLN A 331 -10.37 -20.58 9.12
CA GLN A 331 -9.42 -21.70 9.14
C GLN A 331 -9.58 -22.66 7.96
N LYS A 332 -10.80 -22.85 7.45
CA LYS A 332 -11.08 -23.85 6.41
C LYS A 332 -10.94 -23.33 4.99
N VAL A 333 -11.20 -22.03 4.76
CA VAL A 333 -11.12 -21.39 3.44
C VAL A 333 -10.35 -20.05 3.46
N PRO A 334 -9.18 -19.98 4.12
CA PRO A 334 -8.46 -18.72 4.38
C PRO A 334 -8.14 -17.93 3.09
N LYS A 335 -7.66 -18.64 2.07
CA LYS A 335 -7.24 -18.07 0.78
C LYS A 335 -8.37 -17.37 0.05
N HIS A 336 -9.56 -17.98 0.00
CA HIS A 336 -10.71 -17.41 -0.71
C HIS A 336 -11.21 -16.15 0.00
N ILE A 337 -11.22 -16.15 1.33
CA ILE A 337 -11.60 -14.98 2.13
C ILE A 337 -10.60 -13.84 1.94
N ALA A 338 -9.30 -14.14 2.02
CA ALA A 338 -8.25 -13.14 1.78
C ALA A 338 -8.38 -12.51 0.39
N ILE A 339 -8.63 -13.31 -0.65
CA ILE A 339 -8.87 -12.82 -2.02
C ILE A 339 -10.12 -11.93 -2.10
N SER A 340 -11.23 -12.36 -1.50
CA SER A 340 -12.48 -11.57 -1.49
C SER A 340 -12.24 -10.19 -0.86
N LEU A 341 -11.64 -10.15 0.32
CA LEU A 341 -11.36 -8.90 1.03
C LEU A 341 -10.28 -8.06 0.33
N MET A 342 -9.36 -8.68 -0.40
CA MET A 342 -8.36 -7.98 -1.22
C MET A 342 -9.01 -7.21 -2.37
N TYR A 343 -10.06 -7.74 -3.01
CA TYR A 343 -10.79 -7.01 -4.04
C TYR A 343 -11.48 -5.75 -3.47
N ASP A 344 -12.08 -5.87 -2.28
CA ASP A 344 -12.65 -4.72 -1.58
C ASP A 344 -11.57 -3.70 -1.20
N TYR A 345 -10.42 -4.17 -0.74
CA TYR A 345 -9.26 -3.32 -0.43
C TYR A 345 -8.75 -2.57 -1.66
N ASN A 346 -8.59 -3.26 -2.80
CA ASN A 346 -8.17 -2.65 -4.06
C ASN A 346 -9.15 -1.59 -4.55
N THR A 347 -10.46 -1.81 -4.36
CA THR A 347 -11.49 -0.82 -4.70
C THR A 347 -11.35 0.44 -3.84
N ARG A 348 -11.16 0.30 -2.52
CA ARG A 348 -10.91 1.45 -1.63
C ARG A 348 -9.61 2.18 -1.96
N LEU A 349 -8.55 1.45 -2.31
CA LEU A 349 -7.28 2.05 -2.75
C LEU A 349 -7.47 2.89 -4.01
N LYS A 350 -8.17 2.33 -5.01
CA LYS A 350 -8.50 3.03 -6.24
C LYS A 350 -9.19 4.35 -5.95
N ASP A 351 -10.26 4.32 -5.17
CA ASP A 351 -11.04 5.53 -4.89
C ASP A 351 -10.17 6.55 -4.15
N ARG A 352 -9.39 6.09 -3.17
CA ARG A 352 -8.54 6.96 -2.36
C ARG A 352 -7.40 7.63 -3.14
N TRP A 353 -6.74 6.90 -4.04
CA TRP A 353 -5.71 7.46 -4.94
C TRP A 353 -6.31 8.25 -6.09
N GLY A 354 -7.50 7.88 -6.55
CA GLY A 354 -8.26 8.60 -7.59
C GLY A 354 -8.46 10.08 -7.25
N GLU A 355 -8.58 10.43 -5.97
CA GLU A 355 -8.69 11.81 -5.48
C GLU A 355 -7.52 12.73 -5.84
N SER A 356 -6.35 12.17 -6.20
CA SER A 356 -5.18 12.92 -6.61
C SER A 356 -4.63 12.53 -7.99
N ILE A 357 -5.40 11.77 -8.77
CA ILE A 357 -5.06 11.34 -10.14
C ILE A 357 -6.06 11.95 -11.12
N PHE A 358 -5.61 12.93 -11.88
CA PHE A 358 -6.40 13.59 -12.92
C PHE A 358 -6.08 12.99 -14.28
N ARG A 359 -7.06 12.34 -14.91
CA ARG A 359 -6.90 11.73 -16.24
C ARG A 359 -7.61 12.54 -17.31
N LYS A 360 -6.89 12.88 -18.38
CA LYS A 360 -7.41 13.49 -19.60
C LYS A 360 -7.16 12.53 -20.76
N VAL A 361 -8.21 12.16 -21.50
CA VAL A 361 -8.09 11.33 -22.70
C VAL A 361 -8.25 12.21 -23.93
N CYS A 362 -7.26 12.17 -24.81
CA CYS A 362 -7.19 12.99 -26.02
C CYS A 362 -7.20 12.07 -27.25
N GLN A 363 -8.21 12.20 -28.10
CA GLN A 363 -8.23 11.52 -29.40
C GLN A 363 -7.37 12.31 -30.39
N VAL A 364 -6.46 11.62 -31.09
CA VAL A 364 -5.50 12.25 -32.02
C VAL A 364 -5.28 11.40 -33.26
N ASP A 365 -5.07 12.04 -34.41
CA ASP A 365 -4.70 11.31 -35.64
C ASP A 365 -3.25 10.80 -35.59
N ASN A 366 -2.39 11.49 -34.83
CA ASN A 366 -1.01 11.12 -34.55
C ASN A 366 -0.52 11.79 -33.26
N TYR A 367 0.54 11.26 -32.67
CA TYR A 367 1.10 11.77 -31.41
C TYR A 367 1.95 13.04 -31.53
N ASN A 368 2.29 13.45 -32.76
CA ASN A 368 3.10 14.63 -33.06
C ASN A 368 2.25 15.92 -32.98
N GLN A 369 1.61 16.12 -31.82
CA GLN A 369 0.83 17.30 -31.49
C GLN A 369 1.68 18.29 -30.69
N LEU A 370 1.35 19.58 -30.82
CA LEU A 370 1.92 20.60 -29.95
C LEU A 370 1.46 20.40 -28.50
N GLY A 371 2.37 20.61 -27.55
CA GLY A 371 2.06 20.58 -26.13
C GLY A 371 1.16 21.74 -25.73
N GLU A 372 0.37 21.55 -24.67
CA GLU A 372 -0.55 22.58 -24.18
C GLU A 372 0.21 23.78 -23.60
N HIS A 373 -0.27 24.99 -23.91
CA HIS A 373 0.39 26.21 -23.47
C HIS A 373 0.30 26.38 -21.95
N ASN A 374 1.43 26.66 -21.29
CA ASN A 374 1.53 26.84 -19.83
C ASN A 374 1.10 25.62 -18.98
N LEU A 375 1.12 24.40 -19.51
CA LEU A 375 0.65 23.19 -18.82
C LEU A 375 1.22 23.04 -17.40
N ALA A 376 2.55 23.18 -17.24
CA ALA A 376 3.21 23.13 -15.94
C ALA A 376 2.67 24.15 -14.92
N SER A 377 2.32 25.36 -15.38
CA SER A 377 1.75 26.42 -14.53
C SER A 377 0.31 26.08 -14.12
N ILE A 378 -0.48 25.53 -15.06
CA ILE A 378 -1.86 25.10 -14.82
C ILE A 378 -1.87 23.98 -13.77
N HIS A 379 -1.09 22.92 -13.96
CA HIS A 379 -1.00 21.80 -13.03
C HIS A 379 -0.47 22.23 -11.66
N LYS A 380 0.49 23.16 -11.61
CA LYS A 380 0.98 23.75 -10.36
C LYS A 380 -0.09 24.53 -9.63
N SER A 381 -0.93 25.29 -10.33
CA SER A 381 -2.06 26.02 -9.75
C SER A 381 -3.13 25.07 -9.23
N ALA A 382 -3.57 24.11 -10.07
CA ALA A 382 -4.55 23.09 -9.71
C ALA A 382 -4.12 22.29 -8.47
N SER A 383 -2.85 21.85 -8.43
CA SER A 383 -2.28 21.13 -7.30
C SER A 383 -2.24 21.95 -6.01
N ARG A 384 -2.08 23.27 -6.10
CA ARG A 384 -2.14 24.16 -4.92
C ARG A 384 -3.58 24.27 -4.43
N SER A 385 -4.53 24.55 -5.33
CA SER A 385 -5.94 24.66 -5.00
C SER A 385 -6.50 23.39 -4.37
N LEU A 386 -6.19 22.22 -4.94
CA LEU A 386 -6.61 20.93 -4.38
C LEU A 386 -6.08 20.75 -2.96
N ARG A 387 -4.76 20.93 -2.76
CA ARG A 387 -4.15 20.79 -1.43
C ARG A 387 -4.71 21.76 -0.40
N THR A 388 -5.21 22.93 -0.77
CA THR A 388 -5.82 23.89 0.16
C THR A 388 -7.32 23.74 0.31
N SER A 389 -7.97 22.87 -0.47
CA SER A 389 -9.42 22.69 -0.40
C SER A 389 -9.86 22.01 0.89
N GLU A 390 -11.01 22.44 1.41
CA GLU A 390 -11.61 21.84 2.61
C GLU A 390 -11.91 20.35 2.42
N TYR A 391 -12.41 19.98 1.24
CA TYR A 391 -12.64 18.60 0.84
C TYR A 391 -11.38 17.74 0.99
N TYR A 392 -10.27 18.16 0.39
CA TYR A 392 -9.03 17.38 0.39
C TYR A 392 -8.35 17.33 1.77
N GLN A 393 -8.57 18.35 2.61
CA GLN A 393 -8.07 18.37 3.99
C GLN A 393 -8.85 17.43 4.92
N ASN A 394 -10.13 17.22 4.64
CA ASN A 394 -11.04 16.39 5.46
C ASN A 394 -11.46 15.09 4.77
N MET A 395 -10.65 14.58 3.82
CA MET A 395 -10.96 13.32 3.13
C MET A 395 -11.14 12.18 4.12
N GLU A 396 -12.15 11.35 3.84
CA GLU A 396 -12.42 10.14 4.59
C GLU A 396 -11.18 9.22 4.63
N GLN A 397 -10.89 8.70 5.81
CA GLN A 397 -9.77 7.80 6.03
C GLN A 397 -10.20 6.35 5.86
N ILE A 398 -9.32 5.52 5.32
CA ILE A 398 -9.59 4.08 5.21
C ILE A 398 -9.62 3.49 6.64
N PRO A 399 -10.62 2.66 7.00
CA PRO A 399 -10.79 2.14 8.35
C PRO A 399 -9.56 1.44 8.92
N ILE A 400 -8.85 0.66 8.09
CA ILE A 400 -7.54 0.10 8.44
C ILE A 400 -6.51 0.56 7.42
N SER A 401 -5.44 1.17 7.89
CA SER A 401 -4.30 1.49 7.04
C SER A 401 -2.98 1.42 7.79
N VAL A 402 -1.92 1.06 7.05
CA VAL A 402 -0.54 1.22 7.53
C VAL A 402 -0.27 2.71 7.71
N VAL A 403 0.27 3.07 8.88
CA VAL A 403 0.60 4.45 9.21
C VAL A 403 1.61 4.99 8.19
N GLY A 404 1.27 6.12 7.57
CA GLY A 404 2.09 6.77 6.55
C GLY A 404 1.82 6.32 5.11
N TYR A 405 1.01 5.27 4.88
CA TYR A 405 0.64 4.82 3.53
C TYR A 405 -0.18 5.89 2.78
N PHE A 406 -1.03 6.63 3.49
CA PHE A 406 -1.68 7.83 2.97
C PHE A 406 -1.03 9.07 3.59
N PRO A 407 -0.13 9.75 2.87
CA PRO A 407 0.54 10.93 3.41
C PRO A 407 -0.48 12.07 3.59
N LYS A 408 -0.13 13.00 4.49
CA LYS A 408 -0.95 14.21 4.70
C LYS A 408 -1.21 14.93 3.37
N PRO A 409 -2.39 15.55 3.19
CA PRO A 409 -2.77 16.25 1.96
C PRO A 409 -1.68 17.20 1.40
N GLU A 410 -0.93 17.89 2.27
CA GLU A 410 0.19 18.74 1.90
C GLU A 410 1.28 18.02 1.08
N PHE A 411 1.62 16.78 1.47
CA PHE A 411 2.72 16.00 0.93
C PHE A 411 2.27 14.91 -0.05
N HIS A 412 0.96 14.71 -0.22
CA HIS A 412 0.43 13.73 -1.15
C HIS A 412 0.82 14.12 -2.60
N PRO A 413 1.44 13.19 -3.37
CA PRO A 413 1.67 13.39 -4.80
C PRO A 413 0.35 13.61 -5.54
N ILE A 414 0.39 14.43 -6.58
CA ILE A 414 -0.73 14.65 -7.49
C ILE A 414 -0.25 14.31 -8.90
N LEU A 415 -1.00 13.47 -9.60
CA LEU A 415 -0.69 13.03 -10.95
C LEU A 415 -1.67 13.67 -11.95
N PHE A 416 -1.13 14.20 -13.04
CA PHE A 416 -1.90 14.59 -14.22
C PHE A 416 -1.48 13.68 -15.37
N MET A 417 -2.43 12.89 -15.88
CA MET A 417 -2.19 11.88 -16.88
C MET A 417 -2.93 12.22 -18.17
N ASP A 418 -2.16 12.61 -19.18
CA ASP A 418 -2.64 12.81 -20.55
C ASP A 418 -2.49 11.49 -21.32
N VAL A 419 -3.61 10.90 -21.71
CA VAL A 419 -3.68 9.65 -22.50
C VAL A 419 -4.09 10.00 -23.92
N TYR A 420 -3.15 9.94 -24.85
CA TYR A 420 -3.41 10.17 -26.26
C TYR A 420 -3.77 8.85 -26.93
N SER A 421 -4.93 8.77 -27.58
CA SER A 421 -5.43 7.58 -28.28
C SER A 421 -5.54 7.86 -29.78
N ILE A 422 -5.09 6.92 -30.61
CA ILE A 422 -5.28 6.96 -32.08
C ILE A 422 -6.62 6.31 -32.48
N ASN A 423 -7.16 5.42 -31.64
CA ASN A 423 -8.41 4.71 -31.89
C ASN A 423 -9.61 5.44 -31.25
N LYS A 424 -10.68 5.62 -32.05
CA LYS A 424 -11.90 6.35 -31.66
C LYS A 424 -12.76 5.64 -30.61
N ASP A 425 -12.68 4.31 -30.52
CA ASP A 425 -13.57 3.48 -29.67
C ASP A 425 -12.81 2.71 -28.57
N ASP A 426 -11.61 3.15 -28.19
CA ASP A 426 -10.84 2.43 -27.17
C ASP A 426 -11.48 2.57 -25.77
N GLU A 427 -11.80 1.43 -25.16
CA GLU A 427 -12.26 1.34 -23.77
C GLU A 427 -11.25 1.95 -22.78
N VAL A 428 -11.75 2.24 -21.58
CA VAL A 428 -10.92 2.65 -20.45
C VAL A 428 -10.08 1.45 -20.01
N ASP A 429 -8.80 1.43 -20.37
CA ASP A 429 -7.83 0.44 -19.87
C ASP A 429 -7.60 0.70 -18.37
N TYR A 430 -8.43 0.10 -17.52
CA TYR A 430 -8.29 0.17 -16.08
C TYR A 430 -8.29 -1.22 -15.49
N ASP A 431 -7.18 -1.57 -14.82
CA ASP A 431 -7.05 -2.80 -14.05
C ASP A 431 -7.16 -2.45 -12.56
N PRO A 432 -8.28 -2.79 -11.88
CA PRO A 432 -8.44 -2.56 -10.44
C PRO A 432 -7.50 -3.44 -9.60
N SER A 433 -6.86 -4.47 -10.17
CA SER A 433 -6.07 -5.46 -9.42
C SER A 433 -4.65 -4.98 -9.10
N TRP A 434 -4.55 -3.89 -8.34
CA TRP A 434 -3.28 -3.33 -7.89
C TRP A 434 -2.51 -4.26 -6.95
N VAL A 435 -3.13 -4.64 -5.84
CA VAL A 435 -2.60 -5.70 -4.98
C VAL A 435 -3.06 -7.04 -5.54
N LYS A 436 -2.10 -7.92 -5.79
CA LYS A 436 -2.36 -9.27 -6.28
C LYS A 436 -1.94 -10.31 -5.26
N PHE A 437 -2.93 -11.04 -4.79
CA PHE A 437 -2.75 -12.27 -4.05
C PHE A 437 -2.70 -13.42 -5.05
N THR A 438 -1.50 -13.91 -5.39
CA THR A 438 -1.35 -15.02 -6.36
C THR A 438 -0.98 -16.32 -5.65
N TYR A 439 -1.82 -17.34 -5.83
CA TYR A 439 -1.65 -18.65 -5.21
C TYR A 439 -0.72 -19.60 -5.99
N ASN A 440 -0.38 -19.32 -7.25
CA ASN A 440 0.42 -20.25 -8.06
C ASN A 440 1.23 -19.54 -9.15
N ARG A 441 2.57 -19.59 -9.07
CA ARG A 441 3.50 -18.98 -10.03
C ARG A 441 3.97 -19.95 -11.11
N SER A 442 3.07 -20.78 -11.65
CA SER A 442 3.48 -21.92 -12.49
C SER A 442 4.05 -21.53 -13.86
N LYS A 443 4.01 -20.26 -14.28
CA LYS A 443 4.64 -19.81 -15.53
C LYS A 443 5.00 -18.31 -15.49
N VAL A 444 6.22 -17.98 -15.07
CA VAL A 444 6.78 -16.62 -15.16
C VAL A 444 7.41 -16.44 -16.55
N THR A 445 6.81 -15.60 -17.40
CA THR A 445 7.21 -15.46 -18.83
C THR A 445 7.53 -14.03 -19.26
N HIS A 446 7.44 -13.07 -18.35
CA HIS A 446 7.61 -11.64 -18.64
C HIS A 446 8.84 -11.09 -17.92
N LEU A 447 9.87 -10.72 -18.68
CA LEU A 447 11.06 -10.03 -18.17
C LEU A 447 10.84 -8.52 -18.14
N ILE A 448 11.11 -7.89 -17.00
CA ILE A 448 11.11 -6.43 -16.84
C ILE A 448 12.51 -5.98 -16.45
N VAL A 449 13.10 -5.13 -17.30
CA VAL A 449 14.46 -4.63 -17.13
C VAL A 449 14.42 -3.19 -16.61
N PHE A 450 15.09 -2.95 -15.48
CA PHE A 450 15.20 -1.65 -14.83
C PHE A 450 16.58 -1.05 -15.12
N VAL A 451 16.62 0.19 -15.60
CA VAL A 451 17.87 0.84 -16.05
C VAL A 451 18.07 2.18 -15.36
N HIS A 452 19.18 2.29 -14.63
CA HIS A 452 19.53 3.44 -13.80
C HIS A 452 20.07 4.65 -14.59
N GLY A 453 20.15 5.79 -13.91
CA GLY A 453 20.58 7.07 -14.47
C GLY A 453 22.09 7.34 -14.42
N PHE A 454 22.45 8.57 -14.80
CA PHE A 454 23.83 9.08 -14.76
C PHE A 454 24.39 9.05 -13.33
N GLN A 455 25.60 8.50 -13.16
CA GLN A 455 26.26 8.26 -11.87
C GLN A 455 25.44 7.41 -10.88
N GLY A 456 24.39 6.74 -11.37
CA GLY A 456 23.60 5.80 -10.59
C GLY A 456 24.14 4.38 -10.66
N ASN A 457 23.40 3.47 -10.02
CA ASN A 457 23.63 2.03 -10.03
C ASN A 457 22.29 1.26 -9.90
N SER A 458 22.36 -0.07 -9.94
CA SER A 458 21.20 -0.97 -9.86
C SER A 458 20.37 -0.80 -8.58
N PHE A 459 20.94 -0.31 -7.47
CA PHE A 459 20.21 -0.02 -6.23
C PHE A 459 19.26 1.18 -6.37
N ASP A 460 19.54 2.15 -7.24
CA ASP A 460 18.68 3.33 -7.39
C ASP A 460 17.28 2.95 -7.92
N VAL A 461 17.21 1.94 -8.77
CA VAL A 461 15.94 1.44 -9.35
C VAL A 461 15.34 0.28 -8.56
N ARG A 462 16.00 -0.15 -7.48
CA ARG A 462 15.58 -1.28 -6.62
C ARG A 462 14.20 -1.06 -6.02
N LEU A 463 13.89 0.16 -5.60
CA LEU A 463 12.59 0.48 -5.03
C LEU A 463 11.46 0.26 -6.03
N ILE A 464 11.58 0.78 -7.26
CA ILE A 464 10.59 0.53 -8.31
C ILE A 464 10.49 -0.97 -8.61
N ARG A 465 11.63 -1.67 -8.69
CA ARG A 465 11.65 -3.14 -8.85
C ARG A 465 10.84 -3.85 -7.77
N ASN A 466 11.03 -3.46 -6.52
CA ASN A 466 10.33 -4.04 -5.37
C ASN A 466 8.82 -3.75 -5.41
N GLN A 467 8.41 -2.55 -5.82
CA GLN A 467 6.99 -2.22 -6.01
C GLN A 467 6.36 -3.02 -7.16
N VAL A 468 7.08 -3.22 -8.27
CA VAL A 468 6.62 -4.10 -9.35
C VAL A 468 6.50 -5.54 -8.86
N ALA A 469 7.44 -6.03 -8.05
CA ALA A 469 7.39 -7.38 -7.49
C ALA A 469 6.12 -7.61 -6.65
N LEU A 470 5.69 -6.62 -5.87
CA LEU A 470 4.44 -6.69 -5.08
C LEU A 470 3.21 -6.88 -5.96
N CYS A 471 3.10 -6.10 -7.03
CA CYS A 471 1.89 -6.04 -7.85
C CYS A 471 1.86 -7.07 -8.97
N ARG A 472 3.04 -7.55 -9.39
CA ARG A 472 3.24 -8.50 -10.50
C ARG A 472 4.20 -9.61 -10.07
N PRO A 473 3.77 -10.47 -9.12
CA PRO A 473 4.54 -11.64 -8.65
C PRO A 473 4.93 -12.63 -9.75
N ASP A 474 4.29 -12.55 -10.91
CA ASP A 474 4.42 -13.39 -12.09
C ASP A 474 5.43 -12.86 -13.13
N THR A 475 6.36 -12.00 -12.70
CA THR A 475 7.37 -11.38 -13.58
C THR A 475 8.80 -11.74 -13.17
N ILE A 476 9.70 -11.77 -14.15
CA ILE A 476 11.16 -11.86 -13.96
C ILE A 476 11.68 -10.43 -13.91
N LEU A 477 12.41 -10.07 -12.86
CA LEU A 477 12.84 -8.70 -12.62
C LEU A 477 14.37 -8.60 -12.66
N MET A 478 14.88 -7.69 -13.49
CA MET A 478 16.32 -7.50 -13.68
C MET A 478 16.69 -6.02 -13.53
N CYS A 479 17.45 -5.67 -12.49
CA CYS A 479 18.10 -4.36 -12.42
C CYS A 479 19.44 -4.45 -13.16
N SER A 480 19.59 -3.67 -14.25
CA SER A 480 20.84 -3.61 -15.01
C SER A 480 21.96 -2.99 -14.18
N HIS A 481 23.14 -3.60 -14.22
CA HIS A 481 24.33 -3.17 -13.49
C HIS A 481 25.56 -2.99 -14.39
N MET A 482 25.52 -3.43 -15.66
CA MET A 482 26.68 -3.39 -16.55
C MET A 482 27.18 -1.99 -16.93
N ASN A 483 26.41 -0.94 -16.62
CA ASN A 483 26.81 0.44 -16.84
C ASN A 483 27.24 1.17 -15.54
N GLU A 484 27.27 0.48 -14.40
CA GLU A 484 27.75 1.05 -13.13
C GLU A 484 29.19 1.54 -13.26
N GLY A 485 29.45 2.77 -12.79
CA GLY A 485 30.76 3.42 -12.93
C GLY A 485 31.12 3.91 -14.34
N GLU A 486 30.39 3.48 -15.38
CA GLU A 486 30.69 3.75 -16.79
C GLU A 486 29.71 4.75 -17.44
N THR A 487 28.79 5.33 -16.67
CA THR A 487 27.73 6.23 -17.16
C THR A 487 28.20 7.62 -17.60
N GLU A 488 29.50 7.92 -17.52
CA GLU A 488 30.07 9.18 -18.04
C GLU A 488 30.49 9.10 -19.52
N GLY A 489 30.56 7.89 -20.09
CA GLY A 489 31.02 7.61 -21.45
C GLY A 489 29.96 7.81 -22.54
N ASN A 490 30.12 7.11 -23.67
CA ASN A 490 29.23 7.20 -24.83
C ASN A 490 27.92 6.41 -24.64
N ILE A 491 26.76 7.04 -24.84
CA ILE A 491 25.44 6.41 -24.64
C ILE A 491 25.20 5.23 -25.60
N LEU A 492 25.72 5.26 -26.84
CA LEU A 492 25.60 4.13 -27.77
C LEU A 492 26.27 2.86 -27.23
N GLN A 493 27.45 3.03 -26.62
CA GLN A 493 28.18 1.92 -26.01
C GLN A 493 27.47 1.42 -24.75
N MET A 494 26.87 2.31 -23.96
CA MET A 494 26.03 1.91 -22.84
C MET A 494 24.84 1.06 -23.30
N GLY A 495 24.19 1.45 -24.41
CA GLY A 495 23.09 0.70 -25.01
C GLY A 495 23.53 -0.68 -25.50
N LYS A 496 24.72 -0.78 -26.11
CA LYS A 496 25.31 -2.06 -26.51
C LYS A 496 25.55 -2.98 -25.30
N ARG A 497 26.21 -2.48 -24.24
CA ARG A 497 26.44 -3.24 -23.01
C ARG A 497 25.14 -3.72 -22.36
N LEU A 498 24.12 -2.84 -22.32
CA LEU A 498 22.79 -3.21 -21.81
C LEU A 498 22.19 -4.35 -22.63
N SER A 499 22.28 -4.31 -23.97
CA SER A 499 21.76 -5.38 -24.82
C SER A 499 22.48 -6.72 -24.59
N GLU A 500 23.80 -6.70 -24.42
CA GLU A 500 24.61 -7.88 -24.10
C GLU A 500 24.21 -8.48 -22.74
N GLU A 501 24.02 -7.64 -21.73
CA GLU A 501 23.55 -8.04 -20.39
C GLU A 501 22.18 -8.72 -20.43
N ILE A 502 21.23 -8.16 -21.19
CA ILE A 502 19.87 -8.69 -21.32
C ILE A 502 19.90 -10.05 -22.01
N VAL A 503 20.63 -10.19 -23.12
CA VAL A 503 20.75 -11.47 -23.84
C VAL A 503 21.39 -12.52 -22.95
N GLN A 504 22.45 -12.17 -22.21
CA GLN A 504 23.06 -13.07 -21.23
C GLN A 504 22.05 -13.49 -20.16
N TYR A 505 21.32 -12.54 -19.57
CA TYR A 505 20.34 -12.82 -18.54
C TYR A 505 19.21 -13.74 -19.03
N ILE A 506 18.70 -13.50 -20.24
CA ILE A 506 17.69 -14.37 -20.89
C ILE A 506 18.23 -15.80 -21.02
N ASN A 507 19.47 -15.97 -21.49
CA ASN A 507 20.06 -17.29 -21.68
C ASN A 507 20.31 -18.05 -20.37
N GLU A 508 20.59 -17.34 -19.27
CA GLU A 508 20.86 -17.93 -17.95
C GLU A 508 19.59 -18.24 -17.17
N TRP A 509 18.60 -17.34 -17.19
CA TRP A 509 17.47 -17.35 -16.26
C TRP A 509 16.13 -17.70 -16.90
N CYS A 510 15.99 -17.65 -18.23
CA CYS A 510 14.77 -18.05 -18.92
C CYS A 510 14.92 -19.48 -19.48
N PRO A 511 14.10 -20.46 -19.04
CA PRO A 511 14.04 -21.78 -19.66
C PRO A 511 13.89 -21.70 -21.19
N LYS A 512 14.47 -22.65 -21.94
CA LYS A 512 14.48 -22.64 -23.42
C LYS A 512 13.08 -22.32 -23.99
N ASN A 513 12.92 -21.10 -24.51
CA ASN A 513 11.70 -20.53 -25.11
C ASN A 513 10.52 -20.21 -24.18
N SER A 514 10.72 -20.03 -22.87
CA SER A 514 9.62 -19.62 -21.96
C SER A 514 9.36 -18.11 -21.97
N LEU A 515 10.29 -17.29 -22.45
CA LEU A 515 10.15 -15.83 -22.46
C LEU A 515 9.12 -15.39 -23.51
N GLU A 516 8.03 -14.78 -23.05
CA GLU A 516 6.92 -14.30 -23.90
C GLU A 516 6.94 -12.77 -24.05
N LYS A 517 7.34 -12.05 -23.00
CA LYS A 517 7.30 -10.58 -22.98
C LYS A 517 8.60 -9.99 -22.43
N ILE A 518 9.01 -8.83 -22.96
CA ILE A 518 10.10 -8.00 -22.43
C ILE A 518 9.58 -6.57 -22.27
N SER A 519 9.85 -5.97 -21.11
CA SER A 519 9.51 -4.58 -20.83
C SER A 519 10.68 -3.83 -20.19
N PHE A 520 10.61 -2.50 -20.25
CA PHE A 520 11.63 -1.65 -19.67
C PHE A 520 11.05 -0.56 -18.77
N ILE A 521 11.75 -0.31 -17.67
CA ILE A 521 11.58 0.88 -16.83
C ILE A 521 12.91 1.60 -16.73
N GLY A 522 12.99 2.82 -17.27
CA GLY A 522 14.21 3.64 -17.26
C GLY A 522 14.07 4.86 -16.36
N HIS A 523 15.14 5.26 -15.68
CA HIS A 523 15.21 6.55 -15.01
C HIS A 523 16.32 7.42 -15.59
N SER A 524 16.05 8.70 -15.78
CA SER A 524 17.06 9.68 -16.21
C SER A 524 17.80 9.23 -17.47
N LEU A 525 19.12 9.10 -17.44
CA LEU A 525 19.92 8.58 -18.55
C LEU A 525 19.48 7.18 -19.01
N GLY A 526 18.94 6.35 -18.10
CA GLY A 526 18.50 4.99 -18.38
C GLY A 526 17.48 4.89 -19.50
N GLY A 527 16.55 5.85 -19.63
CA GLY A 527 15.59 5.89 -20.74
C GLY A 527 16.27 6.03 -22.11
N LEU A 528 17.38 6.77 -22.20
CA LEU A 528 18.15 6.92 -23.44
C LEU A 528 19.04 5.70 -23.70
N ILE A 529 19.62 5.10 -22.65
CA ILE A 529 20.37 3.84 -22.76
C ILE A 529 19.48 2.73 -23.30
N ILE A 530 18.24 2.62 -22.79
CA ILE A 530 17.24 1.67 -23.30
C ILE A 530 17.02 1.89 -24.78
N ARG A 531 16.68 3.12 -25.22
CA ARG A 531 16.48 3.44 -26.64
C ARG A 531 17.70 3.12 -27.51
N ALA A 532 18.92 3.35 -27.00
CA ALA A 532 20.16 3.03 -27.71
C ALA A 532 20.43 1.51 -27.79
N SER A 533 19.86 0.71 -26.90
CA SER A 533 19.97 -0.75 -26.90
C SER A 533 19.03 -1.43 -27.89
N LEU A 534 17.87 -0.83 -28.19
CA LEU A 534 16.80 -1.47 -28.97
C LEU A 534 17.27 -2.01 -30.33
N PRO A 535 18.05 -1.29 -31.15
CA PRO A 535 18.51 -1.83 -32.43
C PRO A 535 19.26 -3.16 -32.32
N TYR A 536 19.99 -3.38 -31.21
CA TYR A 536 20.72 -4.62 -30.93
C TYR A 536 19.82 -5.76 -30.43
N LEU A 537 18.59 -5.45 -30.01
CA LEU A 537 17.60 -6.41 -29.51
C LEU A 537 16.47 -6.69 -30.51
N SER A 538 16.68 -6.39 -31.80
CA SER A 538 15.67 -6.55 -32.86
C SER A 538 15.16 -7.99 -33.01
N GLU A 539 15.93 -9.01 -32.61
CA GLU A 539 15.46 -10.41 -32.58
C GLU A 539 14.28 -10.65 -31.62
N TYR A 540 14.10 -9.77 -30.62
CA TYR A 540 13.02 -9.83 -29.65
C TYR A 540 11.88 -8.85 -29.93
N GLN A 541 11.85 -8.20 -31.10
CA GLN A 541 10.91 -7.10 -31.38
C GLN A 541 9.43 -7.47 -31.11
N GLU A 542 9.02 -8.70 -31.43
CA GLU A 542 7.64 -9.17 -31.24
C GLU A 542 7.27 -9.43 -29.77
N LYS A 543 8.26 -9.44 -28.86
CA LYS A 543 8.09 -9.68 -27.43
C LYS A 543 8.02 -8.38 -26.62
N PHE A 544 8.26 -7.22 -27.21
CA PHE A 544 8.25 -5.97 -26.45
C PHE A 544 6.84 -5.57 -26.03
N GLN A 545 6.64 -5.41 -24.72
CA GLN A 545 5.33 -5.17 -24.13
C GLN A 545 5.17 -3.70 -23.73
N PHE A 546 5.95 -3.21 -22.77
CA PHE A 546 5.86 -1.80 -22.34
C PHE A 546 7.21 -1.11 -22.14
N PHE A 547 7.20 0.21 -22.31
CA PHE A 547 8.32 1.11 -22.04
C PHE A 547 7.87 2.29 -21.17
N ILE A 548 8.32 2.33 -19.92
CA ILE A 548 8.06 3.43 -18.99
C ILE A 548 9.37 4.15 -18.69
N THR A 549 9.37 5.49 -18.71
CA THR A 549 10.54 6.25 -18.24
C THR A 549 10.19 7.34 -17.25
N PHE A 550 11.00 7.46 -16.20
CA PHE A 550 10.94 8.50 -15.18
C PHE A 550 12.04 9.54 -15.43
N SER A 551 11.65 10.80 -15.58
CA SER A 551 12.56 11.95 -15.73
C SER A 551 13.69 11.74 -16.76
N SER A 552 13.42 11.04 -17.87
CA SER A 552 14.42 10.73 -18.88
C SER A 552 14.48 11.82 -19.95
N PRO A 553 15.59 12.59 -20.09
CA PRO A 553 15.66 13.73 -21.01
C PRO A 553 15.79 13.30 -22.48
N HIS A 554 14.72 12.71 -23.05
CA HIS A 554 14.69 12.11 -24.38
C HIS A 554 15.02 13.07 -25.52
N LEU A 555 14.79 14.37 -25.32
CA LEU A 555 15.09 15.46 -26.26
C LEU A 555 16.27 16.34 -25.76
N GLY A 556 17.02 15.87 -24.75
CA GLY A 556 18.20 16.54 -24.24
C GLY A 556 17.89 17.79 -23.43
N TYR A 557 18.89 18.67 -23.34
CA TYR A 557 18.89 19.86 -22.47
C TYR A 557 18.66 21.20 -23.18
N MET A 558 18.33 21.19 -24.48
CA MET A 558 18.23 22.41 -25.30
C MET A 558 17.31 23.49 -24.73
N TYR A 559 16.17 23.10 -24.14
CA TYR A 559 15.15 24.00 -23.60
C TYR A 559 15.02 23.92 -22.08
N ASN A 560 16.12 23.64 -21.37
CA ASN A 560 16.10 23.56 -19.91
C ASN A 560 15.52 24.84 -19.28
N THR A 561 14.60 24.67 -18.34
CA THR A 561 13.85 25.75 -17.70
C THR A 561 14.53 26.32 -16.45
N SER A 562 15.60 25.69 -15.95
CA SER A 562 16.19 26.02 -14.66
C SER A 562 17.39 26.97 -14.75
N LYS A 563 17.25 28.20 -14.20
CA LYS A 563 18.35 29.16 -13.98
C LYS A 563 19.47 28.64 -13.06
N ILE A 564 19.19 27.59 -12.28
CA ILE A 564 20.17 26.92 -11.40
C ILE A 564 21.13 26.02 -12.20
N VAL A 565 20.70 25.48 -13.35
CA VAL A 565 21.62 24.78 -14.26
C VAL A 565 22.54 25.78 -14.96
N ASP A 566 22.06 26.98 -15.27
CA ASP A 566 22.89 28.09 -15.77
C ASP A 566 23.91 28.59 -14.72
N ALA A 567 23.54 28.61 -13.44
CA ALA A 567 24.41 29.03 -12.34
C ALA A 567 25.29 27.89 -11.77
N GLY A 568 24.92 26.63 -12.03
CA GLY A 568 25.38 25.43 -11.33
C GLY A 568 25.84 24.32 -12.27
N LEU A 569 26.59 24.68 -13.32
CA LEU A 569 27.49 23.83 -14.10
C LEU A 569 28.60 23.16 -13.24
N TRP A 570 28.27 22.59 -12.10
CA TRP A 570 29.22 22.17 -11.08
C TRP A 570 29.71 20.73 -11.35
N ILE A 571 30.57 20.44 -12.32
CA ILE A 571 31.89 21.02 -12.58
C ILE A 571 32.06 21.18 -14.09
N ILE A 572 32.26 22.39 -14.63
CA ILE A 572 32.53 22.62 -16.07
C ILE A 572 33.63 21.68 -16.60
N LYS A 573 34.66 21.38 -15.79
CA LYS A 573 35.69 20.39 -16.12
C LYS A 573 35.18 18.95 -16.21
N LYS A 574 34.30 18.50 -15.32
CA LYS A 574 33.70 17.15 -15.36
C LYS A 574 32.65 17.05 -16.47
N TRP A 575 31.88 18.11 -16.68
CA TRP A 575 30.90 18.22 -17.76
C TRP A 575 31.58 18.19 -19.14
N LYS A 576 32.71 18.91 -19.29
CA LYS A 576 33.56 18.85 -20.50
C LYS A 576 34.26 17.50 -20.70
N LYS A 577 34.39 16.68 -19.67
CA LYS A 577 35.02 15.34 -19.76
C LYS A 577 34.00 14.24 -20.03
N SER A 578 32.78 14.38 -19.54
CA SER A 578 31.71 13.41 -19.78
C SER A 578 31.20 13.50 -21.22
N GLU A 579 31.17 12.36 -21.88
CA GLU A 579 30.73 12.24 -23.27
C GLU A 579 29.20 12.20 -23.37
N CYS A 580 28.51 11.41 -22.54
CA CYS A 580 27.04 11.35 -22.53
C CYS A 580 26.40 12.72 -22.31
N LEU A 581 27.03 13.56 -21.49
CA LEU A 581 26.53 14.89 -21.20
C LEU A 581 26.73 15.86 -22.38
N LYS A 582 27.81 15.69 -23.17
CA LYS A 582 27.96 16.40 -24.45
C LYS A 582 26.89 15.95 -25.43
N GLN A 583 26.60 14.64 -25.49
CA GLN A 583 25.54 14.07 -26.32
C GLN A 583 24.15 14.61 -25.94
N LEU A 584 23.81 14.66 -24.64
CA LEU A 584 22.56 15.24 -24.12
C LEU A 584 22.42 16.74 -24.38
N SER A 585 23.56 17.44 -24.45
CA SER A 585 23.60 18.87 -24.79
C SER A 585 23.73 19.11 -26.30
N MET A 586 23.82 18.06 -27.11
CA MET A 586 24.06 18.10 -28.56
C MET A 586 25.34 18.87 -28.95
N THR A 587 26.39 18.74 -28.15
CA THR A 587 27.70 19.40 -28.32
C THR A 587 28.84 18.41 -28.62
N ASP A 588 28.49 17.14 -28.82
CA ASP A 588 29.38 16.06 -29.24
C ASP A 588 29.78 16.16 -30.72
N ASN A 589 29.07 16.97 -31.50
CA ASN A 589 29.39 17.26 -32.90
C ASN A 589 29.22 18.76 -33.20
N THR A 590 29.99 19.28 -34.16
CA THR A 590 29.86 20.67 -34.66
C THR A 590 28.57 20.87 -35.44
N GLU A 591 28.10 19.83 -36.14
CA GLU A 591 26.82 19.86 -36.86
C GLU A 591 25.72 19.24 -35.98
N SER A 592 24.69 20.01 -35.64
CA SER A 592 23.67 19.55 -34.68
C SER A 592 22.89 18.32 -35.16
N LYS A 593 22.70 18.12 -36.48
CA LYS A 593 22.09 16.92 -37.06
C LYS A 593 23.01 15.70 -37.09
N ALA A 594 24.33 15.90 -36.91
CA ALA A 594 25.29 14.81 -36.77
C ALA A 594 25.58 14.46 -35.29
N SER A 595 24.88 15.11 -34.35
CA SER A 595 24.95 14.75 -32.93
C SER A 595 24.34 13.38 -32.67
N PHE A 596 24.81 12.71 -31.61
CA PHE A 596 24.28 11.43 -31.19
C PHE A 596 22.79 11.50 -30.87
N LEU A 597 22.34 12.54 -30.15
CA LEU A 597 20.94 12.63 -29.73
C LEU A 597 19.99 12.77 -30.92
N TYR A 598 20.38 13.53 -31.95
CA TYR A 598 19.61 13.59 -33.19
C TYR A 598 19.58 12.22 -33.89
N SER A 599 20.72 11.53 -33.97
CA SER A 599 20.81 10.18 -34.52
C SER A 599 19.92 9.17 -33.75
N LEU A 600 19.89 9.27 -32.43
CA LEU A 600 19.03 8.45 -31.56
C LEU A 600 17.54 8.76 -31.77
N SER A 601 17.16 10.00 -32.09
CA SER A 601 15.77 10.34 -32.46
C SER A 601 15.28 9.59 -33.70
N LEU A 602 16.20 9.23 -34.61
CA LEU A 602 15.92 8.47 -35.83
C LEU A 602 15.98 6.95 -35.64
N ALA A 603 16.51 6.48 -34.50
CA ALA A 603 16.72 5.06 -34.24
C ALA A 603 15.39 4.29 -34.20
N LYS A 604 15.45 3.03 -34.64
CA LYS A 604 14.33 2.08 -34.57
C LYS A 604 14.23 1.49 -33.18
N GLY A 605 13.04 1.02 -32.86
CA GLY A 605 12.75 0.10 -31.78
C GLY A 605 11.63 0.56 -30.86
N ILE A 606 11.37 1.86 -30.80
CA ILE A 606 10.25 2.40 -30.01
C ILE A 606 8.89 1.93 -30.57
N GLU A 607 8.84 1.68 -31.88
CA GLU A 607 7.70 1.12 -32.62
C GLU A 607 7.36 -0.34 -32.24
N TRP A 608 8.16 -0.99 -31.39
CA TRP A 608 7.92 -2.39 -31.00
C TRP A 608 7.09 -2.51 -29.71
N PHE A 609 6.93 -1.44 -28.93
CA PHE A 609 6.20 -1.48 -27.67
C PHE A 609 4.70 -1.29 -27.86
N LYS A 610 3.90 -2.09 -27.14
CA LYS A 610 2.43 -1.97 -27.11
C LYS A 610 1.95 -0.85 -26.21
N TYR A 611 2.68 -0.57 -25.13
CA TYR A 611 2.37 0.48 -24.16
C TYR A 611 3.58 1.37 -23.91
N ILE A 612 3.38 2.68 -23.91
CA ILE A 612 4.45 3.66 -23.65
C ILE A 612 3.96 4.71 -22.66
N ALA A 613 4.74 4.94 -21.59
CA ALA A 613 4.50 6.01 -20.64
C ALA A 613 5.76 6.86 -20.38
N PHE A 614 5.61 8.17 -20.48
CA PHE A 614 6.65 9.12 -20.13
C PHE A 614 6.24 9.93 -18.89
N VAL A 615 6.98 9.74 -17.80
CA VAL A 615 6.75 10.36 -16.49
C VAL A 615 7.76 11.48 -16.28
N GLY A 616 7.28 12.68 -15.98
CA GLY A 616 8.13 13.84 -15.68
C GLY A 616 7.53 14.72 -14.59
N ALA A 617 8.32 15.64 -14.06
CA ALA A 617 7.85 16.67 -13.13
C ALA A 617 8.42 18.02 -13.52
N HIS A 618 7.59 19.06 -13.47
CA HIS A 618 8.06 20.43 -13.71
C HIS A 618 8.95 20.96 -12.59
N GLN A 619 8.94 20.33 -11.40
CA GLN A 619 9.88 20.64 -10.32
C GLN A 619 11.28 20.03 -10.53
N ASP A 620 11.46 19.15 -11.52
CA ASP A 620 12.75 18.56 -11.85
C ASP A 620 13.63 19.57 -12.60
N SER A 621 14.76 19.96 -11.99
CA SER A 621 15.72 20.86 -12.62
C SER A 621 16.81 20.12 -13.42
N TYR A 622 16.91 18.80 -13.28
CA TYR A 622 17.92 17.97 -13.96
C TYR A 622 17.39 17.49 -15.31
N ALA A 623 16.14 17.03 -15.37
CA ALA A 623 15.48 16.62 -16.61
C ALA A 623 14.44 17.67 -17.03
N PRO A 624 14.61 18.35 -18.17
CA PRO A 624 13.62 19.32 -18.63
C PRO A 624 12.25 18.67 -18.83
N PHE A 625 11.21 19.33 -18.33
CA PHE A 625 9.86 18.79 -18.25
C PHE A 625 9.29 18.30 -19.60
N GLU A 626 9.44 19.09 -20.66
CA GLU A 626 8.99 18.73 -22.01
C GLU A 626 9.88 17.65 -22.64
N SER A 627 11.19 17.65 -22.33
CA SER A 627 12.14 16.62 -22.77
C SER A 627 11.80 15.26 -22.15
N ALA A 628 11.44 15.24 -20.87
CA ALA A 628 11.04 14.03 -20.14
C ALA A 628 9.79 13.35 -20.72
N ARG A 629 8.89 14.15 -21.31
CA ARG A 629 7.59 13.68 -21.83
C ARG A 629 7.51 13.62 -23.36
N ILE A 630 8.61 13.93 -24.05
CA ILE A 630 8.70 14.05 -25.51
C ILE A 630 7.58 14.96 -26.03
N GLU A 631 7.60 16.21 -25.57
CA GLU A 631 6.63 17.23 -25.93
C GLU A 631 7.29 18.45 -26.55
N VAL A 632 6.58 19.09 -27.48
CA VAL A 632 6.99 20.38 -28.04
C VAL A 632 6.20 21.49 -27.35
N GLY A 633 6.85 22.18 -26.42
CA GLY A 633 6.25 23.34 -25.74
C GLY A 633 6.33 24.64 -26.54
N PRO A 634 5.58 25.68 -26.15
CA PRO A 634 5.54 26.97 -26.85
C PRO A 634 6.90 27.66 -27.03
N LYS A 635 7.83 27.46 -26.08
CA LYS A 635 9.18 28.02 -26.17
C LYS A 635 9.95 27.48 -27.37
N ALA A 636 9.92 26.16 -27.58
CA ALA A 636 10.55 25.52 -28.73
C ALA A 636 9.83 25.89 -30.03
N SER A 637 8.49 25.96 -30.02
CA SER A 637 7.71 26.34 -31.21
C SER A 637 7.97 27.76 -31.70
N ASN A 638 8.19 28.71 -30.77
CA ASN A 638 8.37 30.12 -31.09
C ASN A 638 9.85 30.54 -31.26
N ASP A 639 10.80 29.66 -30.94
CA ASP A 639 12.22 29.90 -31.12
C ASP A 639 12.68 29.44 -32.52
N PRO A 640 13.31 30.31 -33.33
CA PRO A 640 13.91 29.92 -34.61
C PRO A 640 14.87 28.73 -34.51
N LYS A 641 15.54 28.53 -33.35
CA LYS A 641 16.44 27.40 -33.07
C LYS A 641 15.68 26.11 -32.68
N GLY A 642 14.39 26.21 -32.42
CA GLY A 642 13.56 25.09 -31.97
C GLY A 642 13.23 24.08 -33.05
N ARG A 643 13.47 24.40 -34.32
CA ARG A 643 13.27 23.48 -35.46
C ARG A 643 13.92 22.11 -35.23
N LEU A 644 15.14 22.08 -34.71
CA LEU A 644 15.86 20.82 -34.45
C LEU A 644 15.18 20.00 -33.34
N TYR A 645 14.73 20.66 -32.28
CA TYR A 645 14.03 20.03 -31.16
C TYR A 645 12.68 19.45 -31.61
N ILE A 646 11.93 20.22 -32.41
CA ILE A 646 10.67 19.79 -33.03
C ILE A 646 10.91 18.57 -33.92
N GLU A 647 11.94 18.62 -34.77
CA GLU A 647 12.29 17.52 -35.67
C GLU A 647 12.64 16.23 -34.89
N MET A 648 13.44 16.32 -33.82
CA MET A 648 13.74 15.17 -32.96
C MET A 648 12.48 14.62 -32.28
N ALA A 649 11.60 15.47 -31.76
CA ALA A 649 10.33 15.05 -31.17
C ALA A 649 9.46 14.33 -32.20
N SER A 650 9.30 14.91 -33.39
CA SER A 650 8.56 14.31 -34.50
C SER A 650 9.15 12.97 -34.94
N ASN A 651 10.48 12.84 -35.03
CA ASN A 651 11.15 11.59 -35.40
C ASN A 651 10.78 10.45 -34.46
N ILE A 652 10.66 10.73 -33.16
CA ILE A 652 10.29 9.73 -32.14
C ILE A 652 8.79 9.47 -32.17
N LEU A 653 7.97 10.53 -32.10
CA LEU A 653 6.52 10.42 -31.96
C LEU A 653 5.87 9.77 -33.20
N ASN A 654 6.37 10.04 -34.40
CA ASN A 654 5.87 9.44 -35.64
C ASN A 654 6.20 7.94 -35.77
N ARG A 655 7.13 7.42 -34.96
CA ARG A 655 7.45 5.98 -34.94
C ARG A 655 6.59 5.20 -33.95
N ILE A 656 5.94 5.85 -32.99
CA ILE A 656 5.14 5.14 -32.00
C ILE A 656 3.92 4.51 -32.68
N THR A 657 3.81 3.19 -32.60
CA THR A 657 2.72 2.36 -33.15
C THR A 657 1.75 1.87 -32.09
N ALA A 658 2.08 2.05 -30.80
CA ALA A 658 1.18 1.80 -29.68
C ALA A 658 -0.17 2.51 -29.93
N SER A 659 -1.29 1.91 -29.51
CA SER A 659 -2.61 2.53 -29.67
C SER A 659 -2.80 3.75 -28.77
N LYS A 660 -2.10 3.76 -27.63
CA LYS A 660 -2.12 4.81 -26.63
C LYS A 660 -0.72 5.26 -26.21
N LEU A 661 -0.55 6.56 -26.04
CA LEU A 661 0.63 7.19 -25.45
C LEU A 661 0.25 7.89 -24.14
N TYR A 662 0.95 7.55 -23.06
CA TYR A 662 0.71 8.11 -21.74
C TYR A 662 1.80 9.15 -21.41
N ARG A 663 1.39 10.38 -21.08
CA ARG A 663 2.27 11.41 -20.55
C ARG A 663 1.80 11.78 -19.15
N ILE A 664 2.66 11.55 -18.16
CA ILE A 664 2.32 11.72 -16.75
C ILE A 664 3.16 12.87 -16.18
N ASP A 665 2.49 13.94 -15.73
CA ASP A 665 3.09 15.01 -14.93
C ASP A 665 2.87 14.72 -13.45
N VAL A 666 3.95 14.70 -12.69
CA VAL A 666 3.96 14.53 -11.25
C VAL A 666 4.15 15.88 -10.58
N ASN A 667 3.21 16.26 -9.72
CA ASN A 667 3.34 17.42 -8.86
C ASN A 667 3.73 17.02 -7.42
N LEU A 668 4.98 17.29 -7.05
CA LEU A 668 5.51 17.04 -5.70
C LEU A 668 5.59 18.32 -4.85
N LYS A 669 5.37 18.16 -3.54
CA LYS A 669 5.72 19.15 -2.53
C LYS A 669 7.11 18.82 -1.97
N LEU A 670 8.13 19.55 -2.44
CA LEU A 670 9.51 19.38 -1.97
C LEU A 670 9.71 20.05 -0.60
N LYS A 671 10.46 19.39 0.29
CA LYS A 671 10.91 19.99 1.55
C LYS A 671 11.92 21.10 1.24
N THR A 672 11.68 22.32 1.72
CA THR A 672 12.39 23.54 1.31
C THR A 672 13.79 23.73 1.93
N LYS A 673 14.27 22.80 2.75
CA LYS A 673 15.53 22.93 3.52
C LYS A 673 16.56 21.81 3.29
N SER A 674 16.42 20.95 2.28
CA SER A 674 17.43 19.93 1.97
C SER A 674 18.47 20.44 0.98
N ILE A 675 19.71 19.94 1.06
CA ILE A 675 20.78 20.24 0.08
C ILE A 675 20.30 19.92 -1.34
N ASP A 676 19.57 18.80 -1.52
CA ASP A 676 19.00 18.38 -2.80
C ASP A 676 17.96 19.38 -3.35
N SER A 677 17.19 20.03 -2.48
CA SER A 677 16.21 21.04 -2.87
C SER A 677 16.89 22.34 -3.33
N MET A 678 18.06 22.66 -2.76
CA MET A 678 18.84 23.84 -3.13
C MET A 678 19.57 23.67 -4.46
N ILE A 679 20.02 22.45 -4.77
CA ILE A 679 20.69 22.12 -6.05
C ILE A 679 19.72 21.67 -7.16
N GLY A 680 18.42 21.62 -6.88
CA GLY A 680 17.37 21.27 -7.87
C GLY A 680 17.25 19.77 -8.19
N ARG A 681 17.97 18.89 -7.49
CA ARG A 681 17.94 17.43 -7.69
C ARG A 681 16.81 16.74 -6.90
N ALA A 682 16.19 17.43 -5.94
CA ALA A 682 15.20 16.82 -5.05
C ALA A 682 14.02 16.14 -5.78
N ALA A 683 13.41 16.79 -6.78
CA ALA A 683 12.33 16.16 -7.56
C ALA A 683 12.84 14.99 -8.41
N HIS A 684 14.06 15.09 -8.95
CA HIS A 684 14.68 14.05 -9.76
C HIS A 684 14.91 12.75 -8.99
N ILE A 685 15.33 12.86 -7.72
CA ILE A 685 15.52 11.73 -6.79
C ILE A 685 14.17 11.21 -6.31
N GLN A 686 13.23 12.09 -5.93
CA GLN A 686 11.92 11.69 -5.43
C GLN A 686 11.10 10.87 -6.45
N MET A 687 11.41 10.94 -7.75
CA MET A 687 10.84 10.05 -8.77
C MET A 687 11.15 8.57 -8.55
N LEU A 688 12.24 8.26 -7.86
CA LEU A 688 12.63 6.89 -7.48
C LEU A 688 12.36 6.62 -6.00
N ASP A 689 12.66 7.57 -5.12
CA ASP A 689 12.69 7.37 -3.67
C ASP A 689 11.34 7.56 -2.95
N ASN A 690 10.31 7.99 -3.67
CA ASN A 690 8.99 8.21 -3.09
C ASN A 690 8.09 7.00 -3.33
N ASN A 691 7.97 6.12 -2.32
CA ASN A 691 7.19 4.89 -2.39
C ASN A 691 5.75 5.14 -2.89
N ILE A 692 5.07 6.15 -2.35
CA ILE A 692 3.69 6.46 -2.70
C ILE A 692 3.59 6.92 -4.16
N LEU A 693 4.50 7.77 -4.62
CA LEU A 693 4.53 8.19 -6.02
C LEU A 693 4.72 7.00 -6.96
N VAL A 694 5.71 6.15 -6.69
CA VAL A 694 6.01 4.98 -7.52
C VAL A 694 4.78 4.06 -7.59
N GLN A 695 4.15 3.80 -6.45
CA GLN A 695 2.93 3.01 -6.37
C GLN A 695 1.78 3.63 -7.18
N MET A 696 1.54 4.95 -7.07
CA MET A 696 0.50 5.63 -7.83
C MET A 696 0.76 5.58 -9.35
N VAL A 697 2.00 5.76 -9.81
CA VAL A 697 2.34 5.69 -11.24
C VAL A 697 2.15 4.28 -11.78
N LEU A 698 2.62 3.26 -11.05
CA LEU A 698 2.43 1.87 -11.41
C LEU A 698 0.95 1.47 -11.39
N HIS A 699 0.15 2.02 -10.48
CA HIS A 699 -1.31 1.83 -10.44
C HIS A 699 -1.98 2.40 -11.70
N CYS A 700 -1.62 3.62 -12.11
CA CYS A 700 -2.10 4.21 -13.37
C CYS A 700 -1.74 3.36 -14.60
N CYS A 701 -0.61 2.65 -14.53
CA CYS A 701 -0.11 1.80 -15.62
C CYS A 701 -0.39 0.31 -15.38
N ALA A 702 -1.30 -0.05 -14.46
CA ALA A 702 -1.47 -1.44 -14.04
C ALA A 702 -1.78 -2.37 -15.22
N HIS A 703 -2.56 -1.92 -16.20
CA HIS A 703 -2.92 -2.68 -17.40
C HIS A 703 -1.77 -2.96 -18.39
N PHE A 704 -0.58 -2.36 -18.19
CA PHE A 704 0.58 -2.59 -19.06
C PHE A 704 1.17 -4.00 -18.88
N PHE A 705 1.05 -4.53 -17.67
CA PHE A 705 1.61 -5.79 -17.20
C PHE A 705 0.66 -6.95 -17.52
#